data_AF-A0A8H5GDE0-F1
#
_entry.id   AF-A0A8H5GDE0-F1
#
_cell.length_a   1.000
_cell.length_b   1.000
_cell.length_c   1.000
_cell.angle_alpha   90.00
_cell.angle_beta   90.00
_cell.angle_gamma   90.00
#
_symmetry.space_group_name_H-M   'P 1'
#
loop_
_entity.id
_entity.type
_entity.pdbx_description
1 polymer ?
#
loop_
_entity_poly.entity_id
_entity_poly.type
_entity_poly.pdbx_seq_one_letter_code
_entity_poly.pdbx_strand_id
1 'polypeptide(L)'
;MPLELATPDSFPAFPYNPPYPIQVDLMRHLYTAIEHRKVTIVESPTGTGKTLSLLCASLTWLNDEKNRARKGRLDRMAGNEVSNEPQWVIDQTRERHKRELEAEEEERRERLQKARRRERELRKRAKFNKKPRLSTKPQNKDEEDDDDFLPESDTGEDEEDNLSPAVRALMARMNADPSRETKEPTCTKIYYASRTHSQLTQVLPELQRLNLSVVPKDISSEEEENCHSNGSKSSKRKAPDEEKDEQGNQECHTNTVALGSRKHLCINDDLRSASKDLDEACRELLGEKGEKRCPQLPPLEEDFRMNDFRDEILATPKDIEDLATAGRLSNVCPYFGSRRAIPQAELVTLPYNLLLSKSSREALGIDLSNQIIIIDEAHNLIPTLLSLSTTRLTLSTLRVSLQQVSIYVTKFKNRLSAQHMLHLKRLVEFLDALGKYLGEWRGSRVGGGQGQGQGQGGGTSEKSEVLSASELIERLGKKAIGINMLAIERYLKSSKIARKISGYADKQAEKNANEKSIRAVKRGAVPPLHAIEDLMLALAGATEDGRIILSLFGKKGEEEVEVKYQLLNPSPHFKDVVEEARAVILAGGTMSPISDVINQLFTYLPPERITNFSCGHIIPSSNLLTMALTKGPRGGELEYKAGKQSDPQVIAELGQVILNFTHTIPAGMIVFFPSYNFLNTAKETWKTTGVLEKFNSKKKVFFEPEDNAAVESTLQDYTAAVQGQNQNQNQAAASVQTNSNPKGALLFAVIGAKLSEGLNFKDDLARAVVVVGLPFANLGSPELRERLKYVKWLEEKQKEDVKRENGVLKKAPGMKDAAAELYENMCMNAVNQSIGRAIRHQGDWAALILLDRRYSTAIKSKLPKWIGEDLKIAQSFGQAVKEMGVFYRSKR
;
A
#
# COMPACT_ATOMS: atom_id res chain seq x y z
N MET A 1 15.58 -34.82 17.12
CA MET A 1 14.63 -33.79 17.61
C MET A 1 13.53 -33.59 16.59
N PRO A 2 12.28 -33.25 16.95
CA PRO A 2 11.30 -32.90 15.93
C PRO A 2 11.88 -31.73 15.13
N LEU A 3 11.99 -31.91 13.82
CA LEU A 3 12.44 -30.87 12.89
C LEU A 3 11.46 -29.69 12.87
N GLU A 4 10.27 -29.87 13.45
CA GLU A 4 9.11 -28.99 13.36
C GLU A 4 8.73 -28.42 14.74
N LEU A 5 8.40 -27.12 14.77
CA LEU A 5 7.92 -26.44 15.98
C LEU A 5 6.46 -26.79 16.25
N ALA A 6 6.15 -27.26 17.47
CA ALA A 6 4.78 -27.50 17.89
C ALA A 6 4.00 -26.18 17.99
N THR A 7 2.77 -26.15 17.50
CA THR A 7 1.93 -24.95 17.55
C THR A 7 1.50 -24.64 19.00
N PRO A 8 1.78 -23.44 19.55
CA PRO A 8 1.43 -23.10 20.93
C PRO A 8 -0.07 -23.05 21.18
N ASP A 9 -0.51 -23.52 22.35
CA ASP A 9 -1.91 -23.40 22.83
C ASP A 9 -2.23 -22.02 23.41
N SER A 10 -1.20 -21.27 23.84
CA SER A 10 -1.35 -19.94 24.42
C SER A 10 -0.30 -18.98 23.88
N PHE A 11 -0.68 -17.71 23.73
CA PHE A 11 0.19 -16.63 23.27
C PHE A 11 0.37 -15.59 24.39
N PRO A 12 1.33 -15.78 25.31
CA PRO A 12 1.50 -14.90 26.48
C PRO A 12 1.94 -13.48 26.10
N ALA A 13 2.52 -13.30 24.90
CA ALA A 13 2.87 -11.99 24.37
C ALA A 13 1.66 -11.13 23.99
N PHE A 14 0.46 -11.73 23.91
CA PHE A 14 -0.76 -10.99 23.62
C PHE A 14 -1.18 -10.13 24.82
N PRO A 15 -1.42 -8.82 24.66
CA PRO A 15 -1.57 -7.91 25.80
C PRO A 15 -2.88 -8.02 26.56
N TYR A 16 -3.94 -8.55 25.93
CA TYR A 16 -5.25 -8.66 26.55
C TYR A 16 -5.45 -10.08 27.09
N ASN A 17 -5.82 -10.20 28.36
CA ASN A 17 -6.07 -11.49 28.99
C ASN A 17 -7.51 -11.57 29.53
N PRO A 18 -8.35 -12.49 29.03
CA PRO A 18 -8.08 -13.43 27.92
C PRO A 18 -8.18 -12.75 26.54
N PRO A 19 -7.43 -13.21 25.52
CA PRO A 19 -7.69 -12.88 24.13
C PRO A 19 -9.08 -13.41 23.71
N TYR A 20 -9.67 -12.84 22.66
CA TYR A 20 -10.88 -13.45 22.10
C TYR A 20 -10.55 -14.84 21.54
N PRO A 21 -11.44 -15.84 21.67
CA PRO A 21 -11.18 -17.20 21.16
C PRO A 21 -10.76 -17.20 19.69
N ILE A 22 -11.41 -16.36 18.88
CA ILE A 22 -11.10 -16.23 17.46
C ILE A 22 -9.72 -15.64 17.15
N GLN A 23 -9.19 -14.82 18.06
CA GLN A 23 -7.82 -14.32 17.94
C GLN A 23 -6.82 -15.44 18.21
N VAL A 24 -7.10 -16.33 19.18
CA VAL A 24 -6.26 -17.50 19.46
C VAL A 24 -6.25 -18.44 18.27
N ASP A 25 -7.41 -18.75 17.69
CA ASP A 25 -7.51 -19.58 16.49
C ASP A 25 -6.74 -19.00 15.31
N LEU A 26 -6.85 -17.68 15.09
CA LEU A 26 -6.08 -16.97 14.08
C LEU A 26 -4.57 -17.08 14.33
N MET A 27 -4.13 -16.85 15.57
CA MET A 27 -2.70 -16.92 15.92
C MET A 27 -2.12 -18.32 15.75
N ARG A 28 -2.87 -19.36 16.13
CA ARG A 28 -2.49 -20.77 15.90
C ARG A 28 -2.36 -21.07 14.41
N HIS A 29 -3.37 -20.71 13.63
CA HIS A 29 -3.38 -20.91 12.18
C HIS A 29 -2.18 -20.25 11.49
N LEU A 30 -1.88 -19.00 11.86
CA LEU A 30 -0.72 -18.27 11.35
C LEU A 30 0.60 -18.95 11.72
N TYR A 31 0.76 -19.36 12.97
CA TYR A 31 1.97 -20.06 13.44
C TYR A 31 2.20 -21.35 12.64
N THR A 32 1.17 -22.18 12.50
CA THR A 32 1.24 -23.43 11.74
C THR A 32 1.55 -23.17 10.25
N ALA A 33 0.94 -22.15 9.65
CA ALA A 33 1.17 -21.79 8.25
C ALA A 33 2.61 -21.33 7.98
N ILE A 34 3.20 -20.56 8.91
CA ILE A 34 4.60 -20.12 8.82
C ILE A 34 5.56 -21.31 8.93
N GLU A 35 5.31 -22.21 9.87
CA GLU A 35 6.15 -23.39 10.07
C GLU A 35 6.17 -24.29 8.84
N HIS A 36 4.99 -24.54 8.25
CA HIS A 36 4.80 -25.39 7.07
C HIS A 36 5.03 -24.69 5.72
N ARG A 37 5.59 -23.48 5.70
CA ARG A 37 5.94 -22.73 4.48
C ARG A 37 4.76 -22.49 3.53
N LYS A 38 3.58 -22.22 4.09
CA LYS A 38 2.33 -22.06 3.36
C LYS A 38 2.13 -20.62 2.89
N VAL A 39 1.29 -20.48 1.87
CA VAL A 39 0.63 -19.22 1.51
C VAL A 39 -0.72 -19.24 2.21
N THR A 40 -0.98 -18.25 3.06
CA THR A 40 -2.22 -18.20 3.83
C THR A 40 -3.01 -16.94 3.58
N ILE A 41 -4.31 -17.10 3.34
CA ILE A 41 -5.24 -15.99 3.07
C ILE A 41 -6.15 -15.84 4.28
N VAL A 42 -6.02 -14.71 4.98
CA VAL A 42 -6.73 -14.39 6.20
C VAL A 42 -7.76 -13.31 5.93
N GLU A 43 -9.03 -13.65 6.10
CA GLU A 43 -10.11 -12.69 6.26
C GLU A 43 -10.31 -12.40 7.74
N SER A 44 -10.09 -11.16 8.15
CA SER A 44 -10.24 -10.73 9.54
C SER A 44 -10.95 -9.39 9.58
N PRO A 45 -12.26 -9.34 9.92
CA PRO A 45 -13.04 -8.10 9.96
C PRO A 45 -12.41 -7.02 10.83
N THR A 46 -12.87 -5.79 10.64
CA THR A 46 -12.43 -4.65 11.45
C THR A 46 -12.78 -4.85 12.92
N GLY A 47 -11.88 -4.40 13.81
CA GLY A 47 -12.10 -4.50 15.26
C GLY A 47 -11.68 -5.81 15.92
N THR A 48 -11.24 -6.82 15.14
CA THR A 48 -10.79 -8.11 15.70
C THR A 48 -9.35 -8.14 16.20
N GLY A 49 -8.64 -7.01 16.17
CA GLY A 49 -7.23 -6.97 16.54
C GLY A 49 -6.30 -7.64 15.53
N LYS A 50 -6.69 -7.67 14.23
CA LYS A 50 -5.93 -8.26 13.12
C LYS A 50 -4.42 -8.00 13.19
N THR A 51 -4.00 -6.73 13.22
CA THR A 51 -2.57 -6.34 13.27
C THR A 51 -1.86 -6.92 14.49
N LEU A 52 -2.50 -6.86 15.65
CA LEU A 52 -1.96 -7.37 16.91
C LEU A 52 -1.80 -8.90 16.87
N SER A 53 -2.81 -9.62 16.37
CA SER A 53 -2.75 -11.09 16.21
C SER A 53 -1.70 -11.51 15.19
N LEU A 54 -1.57 -10.79 14.07
CA LEU A 54 -0.54 -11.03 13.04
C LEU A 54 0.86 -10.89 13.65
N LEU A 55 1.13 -9.76 14.31
CA LEU A 55 2.43 -9.50 14.93
C LEU A 55 2.72 -10.51 16.05
N CYS A 56 1.75 -10.80 16.92
CA CYS A 56 1.94 -11.71 18.05
C CYS A 56 2.30 -13.11 17.56
N ALA A 57 1.56 -13.68 16.60
CA ALA A 57 1.83 -15.01 16.08
C ALA A 57 3.19 -15.09 15.37
N SER A 58 3.48 -14.13 14.48
CA SER A 58 4.72 -14.14 13.70
C SER A 58 5.96 -13.87 14.55
N LEU A 59 5.90 -12.97 15.52
CA LEU A 59 7.02 -12.70 16.43
C LEU A 59 7.24 -13.84 17.43
N THR A 60 6.17 -14.50 17.89
CA THR A 60 6.29 -15.72 18.71
C THR A 60 7.00 -16.81 17.94
N TRP A 61 6.58 -17.09 16.70
CA TRP A 61 7.26 -18.04 15.83
C TRP A 61 8.72 -17.65 15.58
N LEU A 62 9.01 -16.36 15.33
CA LEU A 62 10.38 -15.90 15.10
C LEU A 62 11.27 -16.11 16.32
N ASN A 63 10.74 -15.91 17.53
CA ASN A 63 11.46 -16.15 18.78
C ASN A 63 11.74 -17.65 18.97
N ASP A 64 10.77 -18.51 18.71
CA ASP A 64 10.94 -19.96 18.78
C ASP A 64 11.93 -20.47 17.72
N GLU A 65 11.90 -19.90 16.51
CA GLU A 65 12.84 -20.22 15.44
C GLU A 65 14.27 -19.80 15.80
N LYS A 66 14.45 -18.64 16.44
CA LYS A 66 15.76 -18.22 16.94
C LYS A 66 16.30 -19.19 17.99
N ASN A 67 15.45 -19.61 18.92
CA ASN A 67 15.83 -20.61 19.93
C ASN A 67 16.20 -21.94 19.28
N ARG A 68 15.43 -22.39 18.28
CA ARG A 68 15.72 -23.59 17.47
C ARG A 68 17.05 -23.46 16.72
N ALA A 69 17.28 -22.33 16.05
CA ALA A 69 18.50 -22.05 15.29
C ALA A 69 19.73 -21.94 16.21
N ARG A 70 19.59 -21.32 17.38
CA ARG A 70 20.65 -21.22 18.41
C ARG A 70 21.05 -22.60 18.89
N LYS A 71 20.08 -23.45 19.24
CA LYS A 71 20.33 -24.85 19.64
C LYS A 71 20.99 -25.64 18.52
N GLY A 72 20.49 -25.53 17.29
CA GLY A 72 21.09 -26.20 16.13
C GLY A 72 22.51 -25.73 15.80
N ARG A 73 22.83 -24.44 15.99
CA ARG A 73 24.20 -23.91 15.85
C ARG A 73 25.12 -24.50 16.92
N LEU A 74 24.64 -24.55 18.16
CA LEU A 74 25.35 -25.13 19.29
C LEU A 74 25.65 -26.62 19.08
N ASP A 75 24.66 -27.37 18.59
CA ASP A 75 24.80 -28.80 18.28
C ASP A 75 25.79 -29.04 17.11
N ARG A 76 25.79 -28.18 16.07
CA ARG A 76 26.76 -28.27 14.97
C ARG A 76 28.19 -27.97 15.42
N MET A 77 28.37 -26.98 16.28
CA MET A 77 29.69 -26.58 16.80
C MET A 77 30.24 -27.61 17.80
N ALA A 78 29.36 -28.31 18.52
CA ALA A 78 29.72 -29.42 19.39
C ALA A 78 30.11 -30.71 18.63
N GLY A 79 29.99 -30.75 17.30
CA GLY A 79 30.27 -31.91 16.46
C GLY A 79 29.06 -32.84 16.32
N ASN A 80 28.86 -33.42 15.13
CA ASN A 80 27.84 -34.45 14.92
C ASN A 80 28.01 -35.59 15.95
N GLU A 81 26.92 -36.24 16.38
CA GLU A 81 26.87 -37.48 17.20
C GLU A 81 27.66 -38.69 16.60
N VAL A 82 28.40 -38.47 15.51
CA VAL A 82 29.24 -39.43 14.78
C VAL A 82 30.72 -39.29 15.15
N SER A 83 31.12 -38.32 15.99
CA SER A 83 32.47 -38.26 16.54
C SER A 83 32.63 -39.31 17.65
N ASN A 84 33.74 -40.05 17.64
CA ASN A 84 34.06 -41.10 18.62
C ASN A 84 34.48 -40.51 19.99
N GLU A 85 34.00 -39.32 20.32
CA GLU A 85 34.43 -38.52 21.46
C GLU A 85 33.58 -38.81 22.72
N PRO A 86 34.17 -38.79 23.92
CA PRO A 86 33.42 -38.98 25.15
C PRO A 86 32.37 -37.89 25.38
N GLN A 87 31.19 -38.25 25.91
CA GLN A 87 30.06 -37.34 26.16
C GLN A 87 30.43 -36.07 26.93
N TRP A 88 31.34 -36.17 27.92
CA TRP A 88 31.77 -35.02 28.72
C TRP A 88 32.57 -33.98 27.91
N VAL A 89 33.26 -34.38 26.84
CA VAL A 89 34.00 -33.48 25.93
C VAL A 89 33.01 -32.71 25.06
N ILE A 90 31.99 -33.40 24.56
CA ILE A 90 30.91 -32.80 23.75
C ILE A 90 30.14 -31.78 24.61
N ASP A 91 29.77 -32.16 25.85
CA ASP A 91 29.06 -31.27 26.77
C ASP A 91 29.91 -30.05 27.18
N GLN A 92 31.22 -30.23 27.42
CA GLN A 92 32.14 -29.12 27.71
C GLN A 92 32.31 -28.18 26.52
N THR A 93 32.42 -28.72 25.30
CA THR A 93 32.51 -27.94 24.05
C THR A 93 31.22 -27.17 23.81
N ARG A 94 30.08 -27.80 24.07
CA ARG A 94 28.75 -27.20 24.01
C ARG A 94 28.61 -26.05 25.00
N GLU A 95 29.02 -26.25 26.25
CA GLU A 95 28.98 -25.21 27.29
C GLU A 95 29.91 -24.03 26.98
N ARG A 96 31.09 -24.30 26.41
CA ARG A 96 32.02 -23.24 25.97
C ARG A 96 31.40 -22.39 24.86
N HIS A 97 30.88 -23.00 23.80
CA HIS A 97 30.26 -22.26 22.70
C HIS A 97 28.99 -21.53 23.13
N LYS A 98 28.25 -22.07 24.09
CA LYS A 98 27.11 -21.39 24.70
C LYS A 98 27.54 -20.09 25.38
N ARG A 99 28.61 -20.12 26.18
CA ARG A 99 29.17 -18.92 26.82
C ARG A 99 29.70 -17.90 25.82
N GLU A 100 30.32 -18.35 24.73
CA GLU A 100 30.79 -17.46 23.65
C GLU A 100 29.60 -16.74 22.99
N LEU A 101 28.52 -17.45 22.66
CA LEU A 101 27.30 -16.86 22.09
C LEU A 101 26.58 -15.92 23.07
N GLU A 102 26.52 -16.29 24.35
CA GLU A 102 25.94 -15.45 25.41
C GLU A 102 26.73 -14.15 25.60
N ALA A 103 28.06 -14.21 25.54
CA ALA A 103 28.91 -13.02 25.61
C ALA A 103 28.72 -12.09 24.40
N GLU A 104 28.62 -12.64 23.18
CA GLU A 104 28.30 -11.86 21.97
C GLU A 104 26.92 -11.18 22.07
N GLU A 105 25.91 -11.88 22.60
CA GLU A 105 24.57 -11.32 22.83
C GLU A 105 24.56 -10.22 23.89
N GLU A 106 25.35 -10.37 24.96
CA GLU A 106 25.51 -9.37 26.01
C GLU A 106 26.21 -8.12 25.49
N GLU A 107 27.32 -8.26 24.76
CA GLU A 107 28.02 -7.12 24.12
C GLU A 107 27.08 -6.36 23.19
N ARG A 108 26.30 -7.08 22.37
CA ARG A 108 25.30 -6.48 21.49
C ARG A 108 24.23 -5.71 22.28
N ARG A 109 23.78 -6.27 23.40
CA ARG A 109 22.77 -5.66 24.28
C ARG A 109 23.31 -4.38 24.92
N GLU A 110 24.53 -4.39 25.44
CA GLU A 110 25.18 -3.21 26.00
C GLU A 110 25.33 -2.10 24.96
N ARG A 111 25.71 -2.45 23.73
CA ARG A 111 25.83 -1.51 22.61
C ARG A 111 24.50 -0.81 22.32
N LEU A 112 23.40 -1.57 22.24
CA LEU A 112 22.05 -1.02 22.04
C LEU A 112 21.59 -0.18 23.24
N GLN A 113 21.88 -0.59 24.48
CA GLN A 113 21.58 0.22 25.67
C GLN A 113 22.33 1.55 25.70
N LYS A 114 23.60 1.55 25.31
CA LYS A 114 24.41 2.77 25.16
C LYS A 114 23.81 3.70 24.11
N ALA A 115 23.33 3.15 22.98
CA ALA A 115 22.62 3.92 21.96
C ALA A 115 21.33 4.55 22.50
N ARG A 116 20.52 3.81 23.28
CA ARG A 116 19.32 4.34 23.95
C ARG A 116 19.64 5.50 24.89
N ARG A 117 20.70 5.37 25.70
CA ARG A 117 21.12 6.44 26.62
C ARG A 117 21.50 7.71 25.85
N ARG A 118 22.29 7.56 24.79
CA ARG A 118 22.70 8.67 23.90
C ARG A 118 21.49 9.34 23.24
N GLU A 119 20.52 8.57 22.77
CA GLU A 119 19.27 9.08 22.18
C GLU A 119 18.49 9.94 23.18
N ARG A 120 18.29 9.46 24.41
CA ARG A 120 17.60 10.23 25.47
C ARG A 120 18.31 11.55 25.76
N GLU A 121 19.64 11.54 25.83
CA GLU A 121 20.44 12.75 26.04
C GLU A 121 20.27 13.76 24.89
N LEU A 122 20.33 13.30 23.63
CA LEU A 122 20.10 14.13 22.45
C LEU A 122 18.70 14.74 22.44
N ARG A 123 17.67 13.94 22.77
CA ARG A 123 16.28 14.39 22.83
C ARG A 123 16.05 15.40 23.97
N LYS A 124 16.67 15.20 25.14
CA LYS A 124 16.65 16.17 26.25
C LYS A 124 17.29 17.49 25.80
N ARG A 125 18.48 17.45 25.19
CA ARG A 125 19.17 18.65 24.68
C ARG A 125 18.36 19.39 23.60
N ALA A 126 17.67 18.66 22.73
CA ALA A 126 16.83 19.25 21.68
C ALA A 126 15.59 19.98 22.22
N LYS A 127 15.04 19.57 23.37
CA LYS A 127 13.91 20.27 24.01
C LYS A 127 14.31 21.64 24.57
N PHE A 128 15.58 21.85 24.92
CA PHE A 128 16.08 23.10 25.52
C PHE A 128 16.67 24.08 24.49
N ASN A 129 17.08 23.62 23.30
CA ASN A 129 17.63 24.49 22.24
C ASN A 129 16.65 24.68 21.07
N LYS A 130 15.99 25.84 21.00
CA LYS A 130 15.42 26.36 19.73
C LYS A 130 16.59 26.72 18.81
N LYS A 131 16.78 25.99 17.71
CA LYS A 131 17.93 26.16 16.79
C LYS A 131 18.03 27.58 16.22
N PRO A 132 19.25 28.12 16.01
CA PRO A 132 19.49 29.31 15.22
C PRO A 132 19.37 29.01 13.72
N ARG A 133 18.94 30.01 12.95
CA ARG A 133 18.89 30.00 11.48
C ARG A 133 20.31 30.08 10.90
N LEU A 134 20.70 29.14 10.05
CA LEU A 134 21.87 29.29 9.19
C LEU A 134 21.52 30.22 8.01
N SER A 135 22.31 31.28 7.82
CA SER A 135 22.21 32.19 6.68
C SER A 135 23.00 31.65 5.50
N THR A 136 22.34 31.44 4.37
CA THR A 136 22.97 31.12 3.09
C THR A 136 23.37 32.40 2.35
N LYS A 137 24.60 32.45 1.84
CA LYS A 137 25.03 33.41 0.81
C LYS A 137 24.65 32.88 -0.57
N PRO A 138 24.31 33.74 -1.55
CA PRO A 138 24.13 33.31 -2.93
C PRO A 138 25.50 33.04 -3.56
N GLN A 139 25.68 31.85 -4.15
CA GLN A 139 26.82 31.55 -5.02
C GLN A 139 26.48 31.92 -6.48
N ASN A 140 27.50 32.41 -7.19
CA ASN A 140 27.46 32.80 -8.59
C ASN A 140 27.23 31.60 -9.51
N LYS A 141 26.58 31.86 -10.66
CA LYS A 141 26.48 30.93 -11.79
C LYS A 141 27.85 30.82 -12.47
N ASP A 142 28.48 29.67 -12.37
CA ASP A 142 29.58 29.30 -13.25
C ASP A 142 29.02 28.87 -14.62
N GLU A 143 29.75 29.18 -15.69
CA GLU A 143 29.46 28.73 -17.04
C GLU A 143 29.77 27.22 -17.15
N GLU A 144 28.72 26.39 -17.25
CA GLU A 144 28.85 24.94 -17.47
C GLU A 144 29.16 24.64 -18.94
N ASP A 145 30.28 23.94 -19.16
CA ASP A 145 30.81 23.49 -20.45
C ASP A 145 29.88 22.47 -21.12
N ASP A 146 29.79 22.51 -22.45
CA ASP A 146 28.90 21.62 -23.23
C ASP A 146 29.30 20.12 -23.14
N ASP A 147 30.42 19.81 -22.50
CA ASP A 147 30.93 18.46 -22.21
C ASP A 147 30.06 17.71 -21.19
N ASP A 148 29.38 18.44 -20.29
CA ASP A 148 28.48 17.87 -19.29
C ASP A 148 27.24 17.21 -19.91
N PHE A 149 26.96 17.41 -21.20
CA PHE A 149 25.81 16.82 -21.88
C PHE A 149 26.13 15.56 -22.68
N LEU A 150 27.37 15.07 -22.69
CA LEU A 150 27.74 13.83 -23.39
C LEU A 150 27.39 12.56 -22.56
N PRO A 151 27.05 11.44 -23.23
CA PRO A 151 26.85 10.14 -22.57
C PRO A 151 28.16 9.62 -21.96
N GLU A 152 28.05 8.92 -20.82
CA GLU A 152 29.19 8.25 -20.17
C GLU A 152 29.68 7.07 -21.02
N SER A 153 31.00 6.86 -21.11
CA SER A 153 31.62 5.76 -21.86
C SER A 153 31.41 4.42 -21.15
N ASP A 154 30.97 3.42 -21.91
CA ASP A 154 30.70 2.05 -21.48
C ASP A 154 31.98 1.39 -20.93
N THR A 155 32.08 1.27 -19.60
CA THR A 155 33.07 0.39 -18.96
C THR A 155 32.35 -0.92 -18.75
N GLY A 156 32.53 -1.83 -19.71
CA GLY A 156 31.93 -3.16 -19.66
C GLY A 156 32.45 -3.92 -18.46
N GLU A 157 31.63 -4.02 -17.42
CA GLU A 157 31.50 -5.11 -16.44
C GLU A 157 30.39 -4.70 -15.45
N ASP A 158 29.62 -5.69 -14.99
CA ASP A 158 28.48 -5.63 -14.06
C ASP A 158 27.08 -5.44 -14.67
N GLU A 159 26.56 -6.57 -15.14
CA GLU A 159 25.16 -6.85 -15.44
C GLU A 159 24.24 -6.58 -14.23
N GLU A 160 22.99 -6.22 -14.53
CA GLU A 160 21.81 -6.28 -13.63
C GLU A 160 21.80 -5.44 -12.33
N ASP A 161 21.90 -4.10 -12.36
CA ASP A 161 21.28 -3.29 -11.28
C ASP A 161 20.79 -1.90 -11.72
N ASN A 162 19.74 -1.42 -11.06
CA ASN A 162 19.12 -0.11 -11.22
C ASN A 162 19.87 1.05 -10.50
N LEU A 163 21.18 0.93 -10.28
CA LEU A 163 22.01 1.91 -9.57
C LEU A 163 23.11 2.47 -10.46
N SER A 164 23.46 3.76 -10.30
CA SER A 164 24.61 4.31 -11.06
C SER A 164 25.90 3.62 -10.59
N PRO A 165 26.91 3.45 -11.46
CA PRO A 165 28.20 2.90 -11.05
C PRO A 165 28.82 3.65 -9.86
N ALA A 166 28.57 4.95 -9.73
CA ALA A 166 28.98 5.75 -8.57
C ALA A 166 28.22 5.38 -7.28
N VAL A 167 26.91 5.12 -7.38
CA VAL A 167 26.10 4.67 -6.24
C VAL A 167 26.38 3.20 -5.91
N ARG A 168 26.65 2.34 -6.90
CA ARG A 168 27.12 0.97 -6.69
C ARG A 168 28.52 0.98 -6.07
N ALA A 169 29.45 1.77 -6.58
CA ALA A 169 30.78 1.92 -5.98
C ALA A 169 30.70 2.52 -4.57
N LEU A 170 29.78 3.44 -4.31
CA LEU A 170 29.55 3.97 -2.97
C LEU A 170 28.92 2.92 -2.06
N MET A 171 27.90 2.18 -2.51
CA MET A 171 27.24 1.11 -1.74
C MET A 171 28.18 -0.07 -1.52
N ALA A 172 28.94 -0.48 -2.53
CA ALA A 172 29.97 -1.50 -2.46
C ALA A 172 31.13 -1.05 -1.58
N ARG A 173 31.59 0.22 -1.62
CA ARG A 173 32.60 0.75 -0.68
C ARG A 173 32.06 0.99 0.74
N MET A 174 30.75 1.24 0.89
CA MET A 174 30.07 1.32 2.19
C MET A 174 29.77 -0.06 2.78
N ASN A 175 29.67 -1.10 1.93
CA ASN A 175 29.44 -2.49 2.33
C ASN A 175 30.75 -3.32 2.37
N ALA A 176 31.79 -2.88 1.68
CA ALA A 176 33.13 -3.50 1.65
C ALA A 176 34.09 -2.65 2.47
N ASP A 177 34.09 -2.87 3.78
CA ASP A 177 35.25 -2.60 4.62
C ASP A 177 36.07 -3.90 4.70
N PRO A 178 37.29 -3.96 4.12
CA PRO A 178 38.17 -5.11 4.26
C PRO A 178 38.82 -5.23 5.64
N SER A 179 38.66 -4.24 6.53
CA SER A 179 39.40 -4.17 7.80
C SER A 179 38.66 -4.77 9.01
N ARG A 180 37.42 -5.27 8.83
CA ARG A 180 36.72 -6.13 9.81
C ARG A 180 35.82 -7.14 9.11
N GLU A 181 36.41 -8.26 8.65
CA GLU A 181 35.63 -9.47 8.33
C GLU A 181 35.06 -10.10 9.61
N THR A 182 33.99 -9.50 10.13
CA THR A 182 32.91 -10.26 10.74
C THR A 182 31.70 -9.97 9.86
N LYS A 183 31.38 -10.84 8.90
CA LYS A 183 30.07 -10.79 8.21
C LYS A 183 29.02 -10.86 9.31
N GLU A 184 28.45 -9.72 9.68
CA GLU A 184 27.45 -9.64 10.74
C GLU A 184 26.30 -10.60 10.37
N PRO A 185 25.91 -11.52 11.26
CA PRO A 185 24.99 -12.59 10.91
C PRO A 185 23.62 -12.03 10.52
N THR A 186 23.15 -12.39 9.32
CA THR A 186 21.80 -12.07 8.89
C THR A 186 20.79 -12.90 9.69
N CYS A 187 19.82 -12.24 10.30
CA CYS A 187 18.74 -12.93 11.01
C CYS A 187 17.54 -13.20 10.09
N THR A 188 16.70 -14.18 10.47
CA THR A 188 15.35 -14.36 9.91
C THR A 188 14.51 -13.13 10.24
N LYS A 189 13.74 -12.63 9.27
CA LYS A 189 13.02 -11.36 9.32
C LYS A 189 11.55 -11.55 8.95
N ILE A 190 10.75 -10.62 9.45
CA ILE A 190 9.35 -10.44 9.07
C ILE A 190 9.27 -9.15 8.27
N TYR A 191 8.88 -9.25 7.00
CA TYR A 191 8.52 -8.10 6.17
C TYR A 191 7.03 -7.83 6.33
N TYR A 192 6.69 -6.73 7.00
CA TYR A 192 5.31 -6.27 7.17
C TYR A 192 5.00 -5.17 6.14
N ALA A 193 4.17 -5.52 5.16
CA ALA A 193 3.80 -4.66 4.07
C ALA A 193 2.34 -4.18 4.18
N SER A 194 2.11 -2.89 3.91
CA SER A 194 0.77 -2.30 3.88
C SER A 194 0.62 -1.33 2.71
N ARG A 195 -0.63 -0.96 2.38
CA ARG A 195 -0.96 -0.06 1.27
C ARG A 195 -0.51 1.39 1.52
N THR A 196 -0.77 1.94 2.71
CA THR A 196 -0.48 3.35 3.00
C THR A 196 0.54 3.55 4.11
N HIS A 197 1.25 4.67 4.05
CA HIS A 197 2.15 5.13 5.11
C HIS A 197 1.43 5.24 6.46
N SER A 198 0.19 5.77 6.47
CA SER A 198 -0.61 5.92 7.67
C SER A 198 -0.97 4.59 8.35
N GLN A 199 -1.11 3.50 7.59
CA GLN A 199 -1.32 2.16 8.13
C GLN A 199 -0.04 1.62 8.76
N LEU A 200 1.12 1.85 8.13
CA LEU A 200 2.42 1.44 8.68
C LEU A 200 2.72 2.15 10.01
N THR A 201 2.39 3.44 10.14
CA THR A 201 2.51 4.17 11.41
C THR A 201 1.66 3.54 12.53
N GLN A 202 0.55 2.86 12.21
CA GLN A 202 -0.28 2.18 13.22
C GLN A 202 0.34 0.87 13.71
N VAL A 203 1.30 0.28 12.99
CA VAL A 203 1.92 -1.01 13.36
C VAL A 203 2.79 -0.87 14.61
N LEU A 204 3.56 0.22 14.74
CA LEU A 204 4.50 0.38 15.85
C LEU A 204 3.83 0.56 17.22
N PRO A 205 2.77 1.37 17.38
CA PRO A 205 2.03 1.41 18.63
C PRO A 205 1.43 0.05 19.02
N GLU A 206 0.98 -0.76 18.05
CA GLU A 206 0.49 -2.12 18.32
C GLU A 206 1.62 -3.08 18.70
N LEU A 207 2.80 -2.94 18.09
CA LEU A 207 4.00 -3.68 18.48
C LEU A 207 4.41 -3.36 19.93
N GLN A 208 4.39 -2.09 20.31
CA GLN A 208 4.73 -1.63 21.67
C GLN A 208 3.75 -2.14 22.73
N ARG A 209 2.52 -2.52 22.33
CA ARG A 209 1.55 -3.13 23.25
C ARG A 209 1.86 -4.60 23.51
N LEU A 210 2.60 -5.30 22.65
CA LEU A 210 2.88 -6.73 22.87
C LEU A 210 3.80 -6.92 24.08
N ASN A 211 3.45 -7.89 24.93
CA ASN A 211 4.25 -8.29 26.10
C ASN A 211 5.33 -9.28 25.68
N LEU A 212 6.26 -8.86 24.81
CA LEU A 212 7.37 -9.69 24.36
C LEU A 212 8.41 -9.83 25.48
N SER A 213 8.08 -10.61 26.52
CA SER A 213 9.04 -11.00 27.54
C SER A 213 9.96 -12.06 26.95
N VAL A 214 11.18 -11.66 26.59
CA VAL A 214 12.27 -12.61 26.30
C VAL A 214 12.71 -13.19 27.63
N VAL A 215 12.00 -14.19 28.12
CA VAL A 215 12.53 -15.10 29.14
C VAL A 215 12.89 -16.40 28.40
N PRO A 216 14.19 -16.74 28.28
CA PRO A 216 14.57 -18.07 27.85
C PRO A 216 13.89 -19.09 28.77
N LYS A 217 13.11 -20.03 28.21
CA LYS A 217 12.38 -21.04 28.97
C LYS A 217 13.27 -22.09 29.67
N ASP A 218 14.58 -21.88 29.73
CA ASP A 218 15.56 -22.84 30.28
C ASP A 218 16.22 -22.34 31.58
N ILE A 219 15.43 -21.77 32.50
CA ILE A 219 15.86 -21.57 33.89
C ILE A 219 14.75 -22.08 34.81
N SER A 220 14.62 -23.40 34.87
CA SER A 220 14.02 -24.08 36.02
C SER A 220 14.52 -25.53 36.07
N SER A 221 15.64 -25.72 36.75
CA SER A 221 15.84 -26.95 37.51
C SER A 221 16.63 -26.58 38.76
N GLU A 222 15.91 -26.63 39.88
CA GLU A 222 16.41 -26.88 41.23
C GLU A 222 17.10 -25.70 41.93
N GLU A 223 16.36 -25.06 42.83
CA GLU A 223 16.78 -24.44 44.11
C GLU A 223 15.99 -23.16 44.43
N GLU A 224 14.69 -23.29 44.73
CA GLU A 224 14.00 -22.32 45.60
C GLU A 224 13.15 -23.08 46.63
N GLU A 225 13.82 -23.72 47.58
CA GLU A 225 13.28 -23.96 48.93
C GLU A 225 14.17 -23.24 49.96
N ASN A 226 13.52 -22.63 50.95
CA ASN A 226 14.02 -21.76 52.04
C ASN A 226 14.18 -20.27 51.65
N CYS A 227 13.47 -19.31 52.27
CA CYS A 227 13.13 -19.21 53.68
C CYS A 227 11.94 -18.27 53.92
N HIS A 228 11.08 -18.63 54.87
CA HIS A 228 10.17 -17.71 55.53
C HIS A 228 10.86 -17.03 56.72
N SER A 229 10.57 -15.74 56.92
CA SER A 229 10.08 -15.13 58.18
C SER A 229 10.79 -13.86 58.68
N ASN A 230 9.91 -12.90 59.06
CA ASN A 230 9.99 -11.86 60.09
C ASN A 230 10.86 -10.60 59.91
N GLY A 231 10.20 -9.43 60.01
CA GLY A 231 10.88 -8.15 60.20
C GLY A 231 10.00 -6.89 60.13
N SER A 232 9.29 -6.61 61.21
CA SER A 232 8.58 -5.38 61.64
C SER A 232 8.82 -4.02 60.94
N LYS A 233 7.70 -3.31 60.80
CA LYS A 233 7.52 -1.87 60.53
C LYS A 233 8.46 -0.95 61.33
N SER A 234 9.05 0.05 60.67
CA SER A 234 9.20 1.39 61.27
C SER A 234 9.12 2.50 60.21
N SER A 235 8.32 3.51 60.53
CA SER A 235 8.00 4.67 59.70
C SER A 235 8.97 5.81 59.99
N LYS A 236 9.63 6.38 58.98
CA LYS A 236 10.16 7.75 59.01
C LYS A 236 10.02 8.41 57.64
N ARG A 237 9.23 9.48 57.61
CA ARG A 237 8.96 10.37 56.47
C ARG A 237 10.23 11.11 56.03
N LYS A 238 10.51 11.12 54.72
CA LYS A 238 11.36 12.11 54.01
C LYS A 238 10.74 12.38 52.62
N ALA A 239 10.92 13.61 52.16
CA ALA A 239 10.28 14.30 51.03
C ALA A 239 10.44 13.61 49.65
N PRO A 240 9.62 13.95 48.63
CA PRO A 240 9.63 13.26 47.35
C PRO A 240 10.74 13.81 46.43
N ASP A 241 11.81 13.03 46.28
CA ASP A 241 12.75 13.14 45.16
C ASP A 241 12.28 12.21 44.03
N GLU A 242 12.00 12.77 42.86
CA GLU A 242 11.54 12.11 41.62
C GLU A 242 12.64 11.28 40.91
N GLU A 243 13.38 10.45 41.64
CA GLU A 243 14.45 9.60 41.05
C GLU A 243 14.37 8.12 41.45
N LYS A 244 13.17 7.59 41.70
CA LYS A 244 12.98 6.15 41.97
C LYS A 244 11.84 5.54 41.16
N ASP A 245 12.06 5.42 39.84
CA ASP A 245 11.27 4.55 38.95
C ASP A 245 12.12 3.92 37.82
N GLU A 246 13.45 3.82 37.94
CA GLU A 246 14.31 3.29 36.86
C GLU A 246 15.08 1.99 37.19
N GLN A 247 14.59 1.17 38.13
CA GLN A 247 15.12 -0.18 38.36
C GLN A 247 13.97 -1.18 38.48
N GLY A 248 13.51 -1.72 37.34
CA GLY A 248 12.50 -2.79 37.38
C GLY A 248 11.82 -3.23 36.08
N ASN A 249 11.90 -2.49 34.97
CA ASN A 249 11.30 -2.94 33.71
C ASN A 249 12.35 -2.99 32.60
N GLN A 250 12.96 -4.15 32.42
CA GLN A 250 13.92 -4.40 31.35
C GLN A 250 13.16 -4.57 30.03
N GLU A 251 12.74 -3.44 29.44
CA GLU A 251 11.98 -3.43 28.18
C GLU A 251 12.85 -3.97 27.02
N CYS A 252 12.62 -5.24 26.69
CA CYS A 252 13.14 -5.86 25.49
C CYS A 252 12.32 -5.34 24.29
N HIS A 253 12.98 -4.73 23.31
CA HIS A 253 12.30 -4.25 22.10
C HIS A 253 12.77 -5.07 20.91
N THR A 254 11.82 -5.46 20.06
CA THR A 254 12.09 -6.07 18.75
C THR A 254 12.87 -5.09 17.88
N ASN A 255 13.96 -5.57 17.29
CA ASN A 255 14.78 -4.78 16.37
C ASN A 255 13.95 -4.45 15.12
N THR A 256 13.49 -3.20 15.00
CA THR A 256 12.51 -2.80 13.98
C THR A 256 13.06 -1.68 13.11
N VAL A 257 12.82 -1.75 11.80
CA VAL A 257 13.14 -0.68 10.87
C VAL A 257 11.98 -0.37 9.93
N ALA A 258 11.69 0.91 9.76
CA ALA A 258 10.72 1.38 8.78
C ALA A 258 11.41 1.87 7.50
N LEU A 259 10.94 1.39 6.35
CA LEU A 259 11.43 1.79 5.03
C LEU A 259 10.44 2.74 4.36
N GLY A 260 10.96 3.85 3.85
CA GLY A 260 10.19 4.89 3.18
C GLY A 260 10.85 5.37 1.89
N SER A 261 10.10 6.11 1.07
CA SER A 261 10.66 6.77 -0.11
C SER A 261 11.54 7.95 0.27
N ARG A 262 12.39 8.42 -0.65
CA ARG A 262 13.22 9.62 -0.42
C ARG A 262 12.37 10.86 -0.12
N LYS A 263 11.14 10.94 -0.65
CA LYS A 263 10.21 12.06 -0.40
C LYS A 263 9.86 12.22 1.07
N HIS A 264 9.82 11.12 1.84
CA HIS A 264 9.51 11.13 3.27
C HIS A 264 10.77 11.18 4.14
N LEU A 265 11.85 10.48 3.76
CA LEU A 265 13.06 10.35 4.57
C LEU A 265 14.15 11.40 4.29
N CYS A 266 14.06 12.18 3.21
CA CYS A 266 15.04 13.23 2.93
C CYS A 266 14.90 14.37 3.94
N ILE A 267 16.03 14.76 4.55
CA ILE A 267 16.12 15.86 5.52
C ILE A 267 16.91 17.06 4.98
N ASN A 268 17.31 17.01 3.71
CA ASN A 268 17.96 18.14 3.04
C ASN A 268 16.89 19.11 2.52
N ASP A 269 16.77 20.28 3.14
CA ASP A 269 15.75 21.27 2.79
C ASP A 269 15.97 21.90 1.41
N ASP A 270 17.21 21.92 0.90
CA ASP A 270 17.52 22.40 -0.46
C ASP A 270 16.92 21.46 -1.51
N LEU A 271 17.07 20.15 -1.31
CA LEU A 271 16.46 19.14 -2.19
C LEU A 271 14.94 19.09 -2.09
N ARG A 272 14.38 19.37 -0.91
CA ARG A 272 12.93 19.37 -0.69
C ARG A 272 12.25 20.62 -1.25
N SER A 273 12.95 21.75 -1.26
CA SER A 273 12.46 23.01 -1.82
C SER A 273 12.71 23.13 -3.32
N ALA A 274 13.65 22.36 -3.86
CA ALA A 274 13.88 22.25 -5.29
C ALA A 274 12.67 21.65 -6.01
N SER A 275 12.27 22.26 -7.13
CA SER A 275 11.12 21.82 -7.95
C SER A 275 11.45 20.66 -8.91
N LYS A 276 12.64 20.06 -8.77
CA LYS A 276 13.11 18.89 -9.53
C LYS A 276 12.63 17.58 -8.88
N ASP A 277 12.70 16.47 -9.61
CA ASP A 277 12.49 15.15 -9.01
C ASP A 277 13.55 14.89 -7.93
N LEU A 278 13.08 14.65 -6.71
CA LEU A 278 13.93 14.48 -5.53
C LEU A 278 14.83 13.24 -5.64
N ASP A 279 14.37 12.19 -6.34
CA ASP A 279 15.18 11.00 -6.59
C ASP A 279 16.35 11.30 -7.54
N GLU A 280 16.14 12.16 -8.52
CA GLU A 280 17.17 12.59 -9.47
C GLU A 280 18.17 13.55 -8.82
N ALA A 281 17.68 14.60 -8.17
CA ALA A 281 18.51 15.57 -7.48
C ALA A 281 19.35 14.92 -6.36
N CYS A 282 18.81 13.93 -5.66
CA CYS A 282 19.58 13.15 -4.69
C CYS A 282 20.71 12.34 -5.36
N ARG A 283 20.49 11.78 -6.55
CA ARG A 283 21.51 11.02 -7.29
C ARG A 283 22.62 11.92 -7.83
N GLU A 284 22.30 13.15 -8.24
CA GLU A 284 23.29 14.15 -8.67
C GLU A 284 24.31 14.40 -7.54
N LEU A 285 23.82 14.72 -6.34
CA LEU A 285 24.69 14.96 -5.17
C LEU A 285 25.49 13.73 -4.69
N LEU A 286 25.10 12.52 -5.10
CA LEU A 286 25.85 11.29 -4.80
C LEU A 286 27.05 11.08 -5.74
N GLY A 287 26.99 11.63 -6.95
CA GLY A 287 28.07 11.55 -7.95
C GLY A 287 29.18 12.58 -7.74
N GLU A 288 28.89 13.65 -7.01
CA GLU A 288 29.81 14.76 -6.77
C GLU A 288 30.76 14.51 -5.57
N LYS A 289 31.95 15.10 -5.61
CA LYS A 289 32.99 15.01 -4.56
C LYS A 289 33.21 16.37 -3.88
N GLY A 290 33.68 16.36 -2.64
CA GLY A 290 34.02 17.58 -1.89
C GLY A 290 32.79 18.33 -1.38
N GLU A 291 32.83 19.67 -1.44
CA GLU A 291 31.78 20.57 -0.90
C GLU A 291 30.41 20.44 -1.57
N LYS A 292 30.34 19.81 -2.76
CA LYS A 292 29.10 19.58 -3.50
C LYS A 292 28.33 18.32 -3.06
N ARG A 293 28.92 17.46 -2.20
CA ARG A 293 28.25 16.26 -1.70
C ARG A 293 27.13 16.61 -0.72
N CYS A 294 26.10 15.75 -0.64
CA CYS A 294 25.02 15.90 0.33
C CYS A 294 25.56 16.05 1.78
N PRO A 295 25.27 17.17 2.48
CA PRO A 295 25.81 17.42 3.83
C PRO A 295 25.39 16.39 4.88
N GLN A 296 24.25 15.75 4.67
CA GLN A 296 23.67 14.77 5.58
C GLN A 296 24.19 13.35 5.34
N LEU A 297 25.02 13.13 4.32
CA LEU A 297 25.67 11.86 4.08
C LEU A 297 27.14 11.96 4.55
N PRO A 298 27.51 11.29 5.66
CA PRO A 298 28.87 11.35 6.19
C PRO A 298 29.93 10.95 5.14
N PRO A 299 31.12 11.57 5.16
CA PRO A 299 32.27 11.08 4.42
C PRO A 299 32.64 9.66 4.84
N LEU A 300 33.33 8.92 3.96
CA LEU A 300 33.71 7.53 4.22
C LEU A 300 34.59 7.38 5.46
N GLU A 301 35.35 8.42 5.80
CA GLU A 301 36.19 8.49 7.01
C GLU A 301 35.36 8.56 8.30
N GLU A 302 34.12 9.05 8.23
CA GLU A 302 33.19 9.18 9.36
C GLU A 302 32.10 8.09 9.34
N ASP A 303 32.40 6.91 8.79
CA ASP A 303 31.42 5.84 8.64
C ASP A 303 30.80 5.37 9.97
N PHE A 304 31.56 5.48 11.05
CA PHE A 304 31.09 5.20 12.41
C PHE A 304 29.83 6.00 12.78
N ARG A 305 29.62 7.21 12.24
CA ARG A 305 28.41 8.00 12.50
C ARG A 305 27.16 7.36 11.91
N MET A 306 27.30 6.70 10.77
CA MET A 306 26.21 5.98 10.14
C MET A 306 25.93 4.66 10.87
N ASN A 307 26.97 4.01 11.41
CA ASN A 307 26.82 2.81 12.23
C ASN A 307 26.23 3.12 13.62
N ASP A 308 26.61 4.25 14.23
CA ASP A 308 25.96 4.79 15.43
C ASP A 308 24.48 5.06 15.19
N PHE A 309 24.15 5.67 14.04
CA PHE A 309 22.76 5.96 13.67
C PHE A 309 21.98 4.68 13.36
N ARG A 310 22.59 3.66 12.74
CA ARG A 310 22.02 2.32 12.60
C ARG A 310 21.65 1.73 13.95
N ASP A 311 22.57 1.79 14.92
CA ASP A 311 22.33 1.25 16.26
C ASP A 311 21.23 2.06 16.99
N GLU A 312 21.15 3.39 16.76
CA GLU A 312 20.05 4.25 17.24
C GLU A 312 18.69 3.84 16.65
N ILE A 313 18.64 3.45 15.37
CA ILE A 313 17.42 2.94 14.72
C ILE A 313 16.96 1.64 15.36
N LEU A 314 17.88 0.69 15.56
CA LEU A 314 17.55 -0.64 16.09
C LEU A 314 17.23 -0.61 17.59
N ALA A 315 17.79 0.36 18.32
CA ALA A 315 17.62 0.50 19.76
C ALA A 315 16.17 0.75 20.19
N THR A 316 15.44 1.57 19.44
CA THR A 316 14.06 1.97 19.73
C THR A 316 13.25 1.95 18.43
N PRO A 317 12.13 1.21 18.34
CA PRO A 317 11.28 1.20 17.15
C PRO A 317 10.83 2.61 16.77
N LYS A 318 11.10 3.01 15.53
CA LYS A 318 10.81 4.34 14.97
C LYS A 318 9.99 4.20 13.69
N ASP A 319 8.95 5.02 13.54
CA ASP A 319 8.25 5.13 12.26
C ASP A 319 9.05 5.99 11.28
N ILE A 320 8.54 6.19 10.07
CA ILE A 320 9.23 6.94 9.02
C ILE A 320 9.43 8.42 9.41
N GLU A 321 8.49 9.03 10.12
CA GLU A 321 8.57 10.44 10.54
C GLU A 321 9.50 10.60 11.76
N ASP A 322 9.49 9.65 12.68
CA ASP A 322 10.41 9.53 13.79
C ASP A 322 11.84 9.32 13.29
N LEU A 323 12.05 8.49 12.25
CA LEU A 323 13.34 8.29 11.60
C LEU A 323 13.85 9.58 10.95
N ALA A 324 12.97 10.32 10.25
CA ALA A 324 13.33 11.62 9.69
C ALA A 324 13.73 12.62 10.80
N THR A 325 13.02 12.61 11.92
CA THR A 325 13.32 13.44 13.09
C THR A 325 14.64 13.05 13.74
N ALA A 326 14.90 11.75 13.94
CA ALA A 326 16.16 11.24 14.48
C ALA A 326 17.34 11.64 13.59
N GLY A 327 17.23 11.50 12.27
CA GLY A 327 18.31 11.94 11.36
C GLY A 327 18.55 13.45 11.37
N ARG A 328 17.51 14.28 11.61
CA ARG A 328 17.69 15.74 11.83
C ARG A 328 18.39 16.09 13.14
N LEU A 329 18.27 15.23 14.15
CA LEU A 329 18.95 15.39 15.43
C LEU A 329 20.41 14.94 15.35
N SER A 330 20.65 13.81 14.69
CA SER A 330 21.98 13.22 14.52
C SER A 330 22.76 13.78 13.31
N ASN A 331 22.13 14.63 12.49
CA ASN A 331 22.66 15.16 11.22
C ASN A 331 23.16 14.05 10.28
N VAL A 332 22.42 12.95 10.18
CA VAL A 332 22.72 11.79 9.33
C VAL A 332 21.50 11.48 8.47
N CYS A 333 21.73 11.06 7.23
CA CYS A 333 20.70 10.73 6.25
C CYS A 333 19.85 9.52 6.70
N PRO A 334 18.55 9.70 7.01
CA PRO A 334 17.66 8.61 7.42
C PRO A 334 17.49 7.52 6.36
N TYR A 335 17.52 7.92 5.09
CA TYR A 335 17.31 7.02 3.94
C TYR A 335 18.42 5.97 3.78
N PHE A 336 19.68 6.36 4.00
CA PHE A 336 20.80 5.42 3.96
C PHE A 336 21.01 4.72 5.32
N GLY A 337 20.71 5.40 6.44
CA GLY A 337 20.78 4.81 7.77
C GLY A 337 19.82 3.63 7.96
N SER A 338 18.56 3.78 7.54
CA SER A 338 17.56 2.71 7.60
C SER A 338 17.97 1.47 6.80
N ARG A 339 18.63 1.62 5.64
CA ARG A 339 19.14 0.49 4.87
C ARG A 339 20.21 -0.31 5.60
N ARG A 340 21.12 0.37 6.30
CA ARG A 340 22.15 -0.31 7.09
C ARG A 340 21.58 -1.09 8.27
N ALA A 341 20.39 -0.74 8.73
CA ALA A 341 19.70 -1.44 9.81
C ALA A 341 19.00 -2.74 9.32
N ILE A 342 18.73 -2.89 8.02
CA ILE A 342 17.98 -4.03 7.46
C ILE A 342 18.58 -5.39 7.86
N PRO A 343 19.90 -5.67 7.73
CA PRO A 343 20.44 -7.00 8.01
C PRO A 343 20.19 -7.51 9.43
N GLN A 344 20.16 -6.59 10.40
CA GLN A 344 19.99 -6.86 11.83
C GLN A 344 18.54 -6.68 12.33
N ALA A 345 17.65 -6.15 11.49
CA ALA A 345 16.25 -5.95 11.83
C ALA A 345 15.48 -7.28 11.78
N GLU A 346 14.63 -7.47 12.78
CA GLU A 346 13.72 -8.62 12.93
C GLU A 346 12.37 -8.33 12.27
N LEU A 347 11.93 -7.06 12.36
CA LEU A 347 10.72 -6.55 11.73
C LEU A 347 11.07 -5.41 10.78
N VAL A 348 10.74 -5.57 9.51
CA VAL A 348 10.91 -4.54 8.47
C VAL A 348 9.53 -4.11 8.00
N THR A 349 9.14 -2.86 8.28
CA THR A 349 7.86 -2.31 7.82
C THR A 349 8.08 -1.51 6.54
N LEU A 350 7.34 -1.83 5.47
CA LEU A 350 7.51 -1.17 4.17
C LEU A 350 6.19 -1.03 3.40
N PRO A 351 6.05 -0.02 2.53
CA PRO A 351 4.98 0.00 1.55
C PRO A 351 5.04 -1.21 0.61
N TYR A 352 3.91 -1.87 0.37
CA TYR A 352 3.85 -3.06 -0.51
C TYR A 352 4.40 -2.84 -1.94
N ASN A 353 4.41 -1.62 -2.48
CA ASN A 353 4.97 -1.33 -3.81
C ASN A 353 6.50 -1.52 -3.83
N LEU A 354 7.18 -1.26 -2.71
CA LEU A 354 8.62 -1.52 -2.58
C LEU A 354 8.93 -3.03 -2.50
N LEU A 355 7.97 -3.82 -1.99
CA LEU A 355 8.08 -5.28 -1.92
C LEU A 355 7.76 -5.94 -3.28
N LEU A 356 6.71 -5.48 -3.97
CA LEU A 356 6.22 -6.09 -5.21
C LEU A 356 7.10 -5.76 -6.42
N SER A 357 7.77 -4.61 -6.42
CA SER A 357 8.69 -4.21 -7.49
C SER A 357 10.06 -4.86 -7.27
N LYS A 358 10.45 -5.76 -8.18
CA LYS A 358 11.77 -6.43 -8.15
C LYS A 358 12.93 -5.42 -8.11
N SER A 359 12.90 -4.41 -8.97
CA SER A 359 13.90 -3.32 -9.01
C SER A 359 14.00 -2.55 -7.69
N SER A 360 12.88 -2.38 -6.97
CA SER A 360 12.87 -1.72 -5.67
C SER A 360 13.46 -2.61 -4.58
N ARG A 361 13.18 -3.92 -4.60
CA ARG A 361 13.76 -4.90 -3.67
C ARG A 361 15.28 -4.95 -3.79
N GLU A 362 15.79 -5.09 -5.01
CA GLU A 362 17.23 -5.09 -5.33
C GLU A 362 17.90 -3.79 -4.84
N ALA A 363 17.31 -2.63 -5.16
CA ALA A 363 17.84 -1.33 -4.73
C ALA A 363 17.81 -1.10 -3.20
N LEU A 364 17.03 -1.89 -2.47
CA LEU A 364 16.97 -1.87 -1.01
C LEU A 364 17.84 -2.97 -0.37
N GLY A 365 18.39 -3.90 -1.16
CA GLY A 365 19.08 -5.08 -0.65
C GLY A 365 18.16 -6.04 0.12
N ILE A 366 16.89 -6.11 -0.31
CA ILE A 366 15.90 -7.01 0.30
C ILE A 366 16.03 -8.39 -0.33
N ASP A 367 16.53 -9.34 0.47
CA ASP A 367 16.50 -10.77 0.15
C ASP A 367 15.28 -11.41 0.82
N LEU A 368 14.43 -12.09 0.03
CA LEU A 368 13.23 -12.76 0.52
C LEU A 368 13.47 -14.24 0.87
N SER A 369 14.66 -14.76 0.58
CA SER A 369 15.00 -16.18 0.76
C SER A 369 14.75 -16.64 2.20
N ASN A 370 13.80 -17.57 2.37
CA ASN A 370 13.40 -18.13 3.67
C ASN A 370 12.93 -17.06 4.70
N GLN A 371 12.38 -15.94 4.24
CA GLN A 371 11.82 -14.87 5.08
C GLN A 371 10.29 -14.95 5.20
N ILE A 372 9.71 -14.30 6.21
CA ILE A 372 8.25 -14.22 6.38
C ILE A 372 7.74 -12.93 5.77
N ILE A 373 6.67 -13.02 4.98
CA ILE A 373 6.02 -11.86 4.35
C ILE A 373 4.59 -11.75 4.84
N ILE A 374 4.23 -10.61 5.41
CA ILE A 374 2.88 -10.26 5.82
C ILE A 374 2.42 -9.09 4.95
N ILE A 375 1.38 -9.29 4.14
CA ILE A 375 0.73 -8.23 3.39
C ILE A 375 -0.61 -7.94 4.06
N ASP A 376 -0.69 -6.79 4.74
CA ASP A 376 -1.92 -6.29 5.32
C ASP A 376 -2.71 -5.45 4.32
N GLU A 377 -4.03 -5.45 4.46
CA GLU A 377 -5.00 -4.91 3.51
C GLU A 377 -4.83 -5.46 2.08
N ALA A 378 -4.56 -6.77 1.98
CA ALA A 378 -4.30 -7.50 0.74
C ALA A 378 -5.47 -7.50 -0.27
N HIS A 379 -6.65 -7.00 0.10
CA HIS A 379 -7.78 -6.85 -0.81
C HIS A 379 -7.47 -5.90 -1.99
N ASN A 380 -6.49 -5.02 -1.84
CA ASN A 380 -5.99 -4.12 -2.91
C ASN A 380 -4.78 -4.69 -3.67
N LEU A 381 -4.30 -5.89 -3.33
CA LEU A 381 -3.09 -6.46 -3.92
C LEU A 381 -3.21 -6.62 -5.45
N ILE A 382 -4.28 -7.25 -5.94
CA ILE A 382 -4.49 -7.47 -7.38
C ILE A 382 -4.60 -6.14 -8.14
N PRO A 383 -5.47 -5.17 -7.75
CA PRO A 383 -5.49 -3.85 -8.38
C PRO A 383 -4.12 -3.16 -8.40
N THR A 384 -3.33 -3.31 -7.34
CA THR A 384 -1.99 -2.71 -7.23
C THR A 384 -1.00 -3.36 -8.19
N LEU A 385 -0.97 -4.69 -8.27
CA LEU A 385 -0.14 -5.43 -9.22
C LEU A 385 -0.43 -5.02 -10.65
N LEU A 386 -1.71 -4.94 -11.01
CA LEU A 386 -2.13 -4.48 -12.34
C LEU A 386 -1.72 -3.02 -12.58
N SER A 387 -1.85 -2.14 -11.58
CA SER A 387 -1.42 -0.75 -11.68
C SER A 387 0.09 -0.59 -11.82
N LEU A 388 0.89 -1.43 -11.16
CA LEU A 388 2.36 -1.42 -11.27
C LEU A 388 2.83 -1.86 -12.66
N SER A 389 2.08 -2.75 -13.32
CA SER A 389 2.32 -3.18 -14.70
C SER A 389 1.77 -2.24 -15.77
N THR A 390 1.03 -1.20 -15.38
CA THR A 390 0.36 -0.29 -16.32
C THR A 390 1.25 0.88 -16.67
N THR A 391 1.53 1.07 -17.96
CA THR A 391 2.27 2.23 -18.47
C THR A 391 1.36 3.10 -19.35
N ARG A 392 1.49 4.42 -19.25
CA ARG A 392 0.69 5.38 -20.03
C ARG A 392 1.61 6.37 -20.75
N LEU A 393 1.29 6.65 -22.01
CA LEU A 393 2.01 7.61 -22.83
C LEU A 393 1.01 8.41 -23.67
N THR A 394 1.08 9.74 -23.61
CA THR A 394 0.26 10.62 -24.45
C THR A 394 1.00 11.00 -25.73
N LEU A 395 0.24 11.35 -26.77
CA LEU A 395 0.81 11.80 -28.04
C LEU A 395 1.62 13.10 -27.90
N SER A 396 1.24 14.02 -27.02
CA SER A 396 2.02 15.23 -26.73
C SER A 396 3.39 14.90 -26.13
N THR A 397 3.44 14.05 -25.11
CA THR A 397 4.70 13.61 -24.49
C THR A 397 5.61 12.94 -25.51
N LEU A 398 5.06 12.05 -26.35
CA LEU A 398 5.84 11.40 -27.40
C LEU A 398 6.43 12.40 -28.42
N ARG A 399 5.64 13.39 -28.86
CA ARG A 399 6.12 14.44 -29.78
C ARG A 399 7.21 15.31 -29.16
N VAL A 400 7.04 15.69 -27.90
CA VAL A 400 8.06 16.46 -27.15
C VAL A 400 9.36 15.66 -27.06
N SER A 401 9.29 14.39 -26.69
CA SER A 401 10.47 13.53 -26.62
C SER A 401 11.15 13.33 -27.97
N LEU A 402 10.39 13.10 -29.05
CA LEU A 402 10.94 12.99 -30.40
C LEU A 402 11.72 14.26 -30.80
N GLN A 403 11.14 15.43 -30.51
CA GLN A 403 11.78 16.72 -30.75
C GLN A 403 13.06 16.87 -29.93
N GLN A 404 13.03 16.58 -28.63
CA GLN A 404 14.19 16.67 -27.75
C GLN A 404 15.34 15.76 -28.21
N VAL A 405 15.05 14.50 -28.53
CA VAL A 405 16.07 13.55 -29.01
C VAL A 405 16.64 13.99 -30.36
N SER A 406 15.79 14.47 -31.28
CA SER A 406 16.22 14.91 -32.62
C SER A 406 17.11 16.15 -32.57
N ILE A 407 16.80 17.13 -31.71
CA ILE A 407 17.66 18.31 -31.49
C ILE A 407 19.01 17.87 -30.92
N TYR A 408 19.00 17.00 -29.91
CA TYR A 408 20.22 16.51 -29.27
C TYR A 408 21.11 15.76 -30.28
N VAL A 409 20.54 14.81 -31.04
CA VAL A 409 21.24 14.06 -32.09
C VAL A 409 21.85 14.99 -33.14
N THR A 410 21.14 16.04 -33.55
CA THR A 410 21.63 17.00 -34.54
C THR A 410 22.78 17.84 -33.99
N LYS A 411 22.67 18.31 -32.74
CA LYS A 411 23.68 19.17 -32.11
C LYS A 411 24.98 18.42 -31.81
N PHE A 412 24.88 17.19 -31.28
CA PHE A 412 26.03 16.40 -30.84
C PHE A 412 26.49 15.36 -31.88
N LYS A 413 25.99 15.43 -33.12
CA LYS A 413 26.28 14.46 -34.20
C LYS A 413 27.77 14.15 -34.38
N ASN A 414 28.63 15.18 -34.31
CA ASN A 414 30.07 15.04 -34.53
C ASN A 414 30.85 14.65 -33.25
N ARG A 415 30.17 14.63 -32.09
CA ARG A 415 30.76 14.37 -30.77
C ARG A 415 30.35 13.03 -30.16
N LEU A 416 29.27 12.42 -30.68
CA LEU A 416 28.77 11.13 -30.21
C LEU A 416 29.55 9.97 -30.84
N SER A 417 29.80 8.93 -30.04
CA SER A 417 30.37 7.68 -30.54
C SER A 417 29.44 7.02 -31.57
N ALA A 418 30.01 6.17 -32.44
CA ALA A 418 29.24 5.44 -33.44
C ALA A 418 28.13 4.57 -32.82
N GLN A 419 28.39 3.99 -31.63
CA GLN A 419 27.43 3.18 -30.88
C GLN A 419 26.27 4.02 -30.35
N HIS A 420 26.54 5.10 -29.62
CA HIS A 420 25.49 6.01 -29.11
C HIS A 420 24.65 6.59 -30.25
N MET A 421 25.30 6.92 -31.36
CA MET A 421 24.59 7.43 -32.53
C MET A 421 23.67 6.39 -33.17
N LEU A 422 24.07 5.13 -33.22
CA LEU A 422 23.23 4.05 -33.72
C LEU A 422 21.97 3.88 -32.84
N HIS A 423 22.13 3.81 -31.52
CA HIS A 423 21.00 3.65 -30.60
C HIS A 423 20.06 4.85 -30.62
N LEU A 424 20.58 6.07 -30.62
CA LEU A 424 19.76 7.28 -30.69
C LEU A 424 19.02 7.42 -32.03
N LYS A 425 19.64 7.05 -33.15
CA LYS A 425 18.94 7.02 -34.45
C LYS A 425 17.80 6.01 -34.46
N ARG A 426 18.02 4.80 -33.94
CA ARG A 426 16.96 3.78 -33.80
C ARG A 426 15.83 4.27 -32.90
N LEU A 427 16.15 4.96 -31.81
CA LEU A 427 15.15 5.57 -30.93
C LEU A 427 14.31 6.63 -31.67
N VAL A 428 14.95 7.52 -32.45
CA VAL A 428 14.25 8.50 -33.28
C VAL A 428 13.34 7.83 -34.30
N GLU A 429 13.82 6.78 -34.98
CA GLU A 429 13.03 6.03 -35.95
C GLU A 429 11.80 5.37 -35.32
N PHE A 430 11.96 4.78 -34.12
CA PHE A 430 10.86 4.19 -33.36
C PHE A 430 9.82 5.25 -32.95
N LEU A 431 10.28 6.38 -32.38
CA LEU A 431 9.40 7.45 -31.93
C LEU A 431 8.67 8.13 -33.08
N ASP A 432 9.33 8.31 -34.23
CA ASP A 432 8.72 8.85 -35.45
C ASP A 432 7.65 7.90 -36.02
N ALA A 433 7.95 6.60 -36.09
CA ALA A 433 6.98 5.60 -36.53
C ALA A 433 5.74 5.56 -35.63
N LEU A 434 5.94 5.53 -34.31
CA LEU A 434 4.85 5.54 -33.34
C LEU A 434 4.06 6.85 -33.39
N GLY A 435 4.73 7.99 -33.52
CA GLY A 435 4.08 9.30 -33.63
C GLY A 435 3.22 9.46 -34.90
N LYS A 436 3.70 8.94 -36.04
CA LYS A 436 2.94 8.91 -37.29
C LYS A 436 1.70 8.04 -37.19
N TYR A 437 1.86 6.81 -36.70
CA TYR A 437 0.74 5.87 -36.52
C TYR A 437 -0.35 6.44 -35.61
N LEU A 438 0.02 7.00 -34.45
CA LEU A 438 -0.94 7.61 -33.52
C LEU A 438 -1.60 8.88 -34.10
N GLY A 439 -0.86 9.64 -34.91
CA GLY A 439 -1.39 10.81 -35.62
C GLY A 439 -2.43 10.44 -36.67
N GLU A 440 -2.16 9.42 -37.48
CA GLU A 440 -3.09 8.86 -38.47
C GLU A 440 -4.33 8.25 -37.80
N TRP A 441 -4.12 7.51 -36.71
CA TRP A 441 -5.18 6.95 -35.90
C TRP A 441 -6.14 8.04 -35.38
N ARG A 442 -5.59 9.13 -34.82
CA ARG A 442 -6.37 10.31 -34.40
C ARG A 442 -7.16 10.90 -35.57
N GLY A 443 -6.51 11.08 -36.72
CA GLY A 443 -7.11 11.67 -37.93
C GLY A 443 -8.32 10.88 -38.43
N SER A 444 -8.22 9.56 -38.45
CA SER A 444 -9.31 8.67 -38.90
C SER A 444 -10.56 8.74 -38.02
N ARG A 445 -10.40 9.00 -36.71
CA ARG A 445 -11.50 9.01 -35.72
C ARG A 445 -12.10 10.40 -35.49
N VAL A 446 -11.28 11.45 -35.58
CA VAL A 446 -11.71 12.85 -35.39
C VAL A 446 -12.21 13.48 -36.70
N GLY A 447 -11.66 13.06 -37.85
CA GLY A 447 -11.93 13.65 -39.17
C GLY A 447 -13.16 13.11 -39.93
N GLY A 448 -13.81 12.05 -39.45
CA GLY A 448 -14.95 11.41 -40.13
C GLY A 448 -16.28 12.20 -40.15
N GLY A 449 -16.27 13.49 -39.80
CA GLY A 449 -17.46 14.33 -39.66
C GLY A 449 -17.89 15.10 -40.93
N GLN A 450 -17.12 15.10 -42.01
CA GLN A 450 -17.45 15.85 -43.22
C GLN A 450 -17.09 15.07 -44.50
N GLY A 451 -18.06 14.31 -45.02
CA GLY A 451 -17.97 13.67 -46.34
C GLY A 451 -19.25 12.90 -46.66
N GLN A 452 -20.01 13.39 -47.62
CA GLN A 452 -21.27 12.80 -48.11
C GLN A 452 -21.09 11.36 -48.60
N GLY A 453 -21.95 10.45 -48.13
CA GLY A 453 -22.10 9.11 -48.66
C GLY A 453 -23.25 8.38 -47.97
N GLN A 454 -24.42 8.36 -48.62
CA GLN A 454 -25.53 7.49 -48.22
C GLN A 454 -25.08 6.02 -48.31
N GLY A 455 -24.91 5.38 -47.16
CA GLY A 455 -24.67 3.95 -47.04
C GLY A 455 -25.02 3.50 -45.62
N GLN A 456 -26.05 2.68 -45.50
CA GLN A 456 -26.57 2.14 -44.26
C GLN A 456 -25.49 1.37 -43.48
N GLY A 457 -25.31 1.73 -42.21
CA GLY A 457 -24.40 1.04 -41.30
C GLY A 457 -24.09 1.91 -40.09
N GLY A 458 -25.05 2.06 -39.18
CA GLY A 458 -24.89 2.79 -37.91
C GLY A 458 -23.91 2.08 -36.98
N GLY A 459 -22.61 2.26 -37.20
CA GLY A 459 -21.56 1.96 -36.22
C GLY A 459 -21.09 3.27 -35.61
N THR A 460 -21.45 3.54 -34.36
CA THR A 460 -20.79 4.57 -33.55
C THR A 460 -19.28 4.35 -33.62
N SER A 461 -18.51 5.31 -34.16
CA SER A 461 -17.05 5.21 -34.20
C SER A 461 -16.53 4.98 -32.78
N GLU A 462 -16.06 3.76 -32.49
CA GLU A 462 -15.49 3.41 -31.20
C GLU A 462 -14.32 4.36 -30.90
N LYS A 463 -14.42 5.10 -29.78
CA LYS A 463 -13.41 6.06 -29.32
C LYS A 463 -12.13 5.41 -28.79
N SER A 464 -12.10 4.09 -28.74
CA SER A 464 -11.00 3.31 -28.20
C SER A 464 -10.75 2.07 -29.03
N GLU A 465 -9.49 1.69 -29.19
CA GLU A 465 -9.05 0.46 -29.87
C GLU A 465 -8.15 -0.34 -28.93
N VAL A 466 -8.21 -1.67 -29.01
CA VAL A 466 -7.37 -2.59 -28.23
C VAL A 466 -6.52 -3.40 -29.20
N LEU A 467 -5.22 -3.48 -28.92
CA LEU A 467 -4.22 -4.18 -29.73
C LEU A 467 -3.35 -5.09 -28.84
N SER A 468 -2.75 -6.11 -29.44
CA SER A 468 -1.62 -6.82 -28.82
C SER A 468 -0.30 -6.08 -29.09
N ALA A 469 0.75 -6.39 -28.32
CA ALA A 469 2.08 -5.83 -28.56
C ALA A 469 2.61 -6.19 -29.96
N SER A 470 2.41 -7.45 -30.38
CA SER A 470 2.80 -7.94 -31.71
C SER A 470 2.07 -7.20 -32.83
N GLU A 471 0.76 -6.98 -32.66
CA GLU A 471 -0.06 -6.27 -33.64
C GLU A 471 0.34 -4.79 -33.75
N LEU A 472 0.66 -4.13 -32.63
CA LEU A 472 1.18 -2.75 -32.68
C LEU A 472 2.49 -2.71 -33.47
N ILE A 473 3.44 -3.59 -33.18
CA ILE A 473 4.75 -3.63 -33.86
C ILE A 473 4.58 -3.89 -35.35
N GLU A 474 3.66 -4.77 -35.75
CA GLU A 474 3.32 -5.00 -37.15
C GLU A 474 2.76 -3.74 -37.83
N ARG A 475 1.84 -3.03 -37.16
CA ARG A 475 1.24 -1.78 -37.66
C ARG A 475 2.22 -0.60 -37.73
N LEU A 476 3.27 -0.59 -36.89
CA LEU A 476 4.37 0.39 -36.99
C LEU A 476 5.26 0.17 -38.23
N GLY A 477 5.11 -0.98 -38.90
CA GLY A 477 5.74 -1.28 -40.19
C GLY A 477 7.16 -1.83 -40.10
N LYS A 478 7.72 -2.20 -41.27
CA LYS A 478 8.99 -2.93 -41.41
C LYS A 478 10.20 -2.26 -40.72
N LYS A 479 10.20 -0.93 -40.60
CA LYS A 479 11.27 -0.17 -39.94
C LYS A 479 11.28 -0.39 -38.43
N ALA A 480 10.12 -0.54 -37.79
CA ALA A 480 10.01 -0.77 -36.35
C ALA A 480 10.32 -2.23 -35.96
N ILE A 481 10.00 -3.19 -36.85
CA ILE A 481 10.24 -4.63 -36.61
C ILE A 481 11.74 -4.95 -36.44
N GLY A 482 12.62 -4.27 -37.17
CA GLY A 482 14.07 -4.48 -37.08
C GLY A 482 14.73 -3.84 -35.85
N ILE A 483 13.98 -3.13 -35.02
CA ILE A 483 14.52 -2.40 -33.86
C ILE A 483 14.53 -3.31 -32.64
N ASN A 484 15.73 -3.60 -32.14
CA ASN A 484 15.88 -4.29 -30.85
C ASN A 484 15.53 -3.32 -29.71
N MET A 485 14.28 -3.37 -29.24
CA MET A 485 13.77 -2.51 -28.17
C MET A 485 14.51 -2.71 -26.85
N LEU A 486 14.87 -3.96 -26.53
CA LEU A 486 15.60 -4.30 -25.30
C LEU A 486 17.01 -3.69 -25.32
N ALA A 487 17.68 -3.67 -26.47
CA ALA A 487 18.99 -3.02 -26.60
C ALA A 487 18.91 -1.48 -26.46
N ILE A 488 17.82 -0.85 -26.92
CA ILE A 488 17.60 0.59 -26.72
C ILE A 488 17.28 0.89 -25.26
N GLU A 489 16.44 0.08 -24.63
CA GLU A 489 16.08 0.21 -23.22
C GLU A 489 17.33 0.10 -22.33
N ARG A 490 18.16 -0.94 -22.51
CA ARG A 490 19.43 -1.09 -21.79
C ARG A 490 20.34 0.11 -22.02
N TYR A 491 20.42 0.59 -23.25
CA TYR A 491 21.20 1.79 -23.58
C TYR A 491 20.68 3.04 -22.87
N LEU A 492 19.36 3.28 -22.88
CA LEU A 492 18.75 4.42 -22.20
C LEU A 492 19.07 4.42 -20.70
N LYS A 493 19.07 3.22 -20.08
CA LYS A 493 19.45 3.02 -18.68
C LYS A 493 20.94 3.23 -18.40
N SER A 494 21.82 2.56 -19.15
CA SER A 494 23.26 2.57 -18.87
C SER A 494 23.89 3.92 -19.18
N SER A 495 23.53 4.53 -20.31
CA SER A 495 24.13 5.79 -20.78
C SER A 495 23.64 7.04 -20.06
N LYS A 496 22.54 6.93 -19.29
CA LYS A 496 21.83 8.05 -18.64
C LYS A 496 21.44 9.17 -19.63
N ILE A 497 21.37 8.85 -20.92
CA ILE A 497 21.17 9.82 -22.00
C ILE A 497 19.84 10.55 -21.90
N ALA A 498 18.80 9.89 -21.36
CA ALA A 498 17.50 10.51 -21.12
C ALA A 498 17.62 11.77 -20.26
N ARG A 499 18.49 11.75 -19.25
CA ARG A 499 18.76 12.90 -18.36
C ARG A 499 19.51 14.00 -19.07
N LYS A 500 20.56 13.65 -19.82
CA LYS A 500 21.37 14.61 -20.59
C LYS A 500 20.51 15.33 -21.64
N ILE A 501 19.61 14.60 -22.31
CA ILE A 501 18.66 15.17 -23.27
C ILE A 501 17.67 16.10 -22.57
N SER A 502 17.09 15.69 -21.44
CA SER A 502 16.16 16.53 -20.67
C SER A 502 16.85 17.80 -20.18
N GLY A 503 18.02 17.68 -19.56
CA GLY A 503 18.80 18.83 -19.06
C GLY A 503 19.21 19.79 -20.18
N TYR A 504 19.57 19.27 -21.36
CA TYR A 504 19.85 20.12 -22.52
C TYR A 504 18.59 20.84 -23.03
N ALA A 505 17.46 20.13 -23.09
CA ALA A 505 16.18 20.72 -23.50
C ALA A 505 15.73 21.82 -22.52
N ASP A 506 15.92 21.61 -21.21
CA ASP A 506 15.65 22.61 -20.18
C ASP A 506 16.56 23.83 -20.33
N LYS A 507 17.88 23.64 -20.54
CA LYS A 507 18.83 24.74 -20.82
C LYS A 507 18.42 25.54 -22.06
N GLN A 508 17.93 24.86 -23.10
CA GLN A 508 17.44 25.51 -24.32
C GLN A 508 16.13 26.26 -24.09
N ALA A 509 15.21 25.71 -23.29
CA ALA A 509 13.97 26.38 -22.90
C ALA A 509 14.26 27.63 -22.03
N GLU A 510 15.22 27.55 -21.12
CA GLU A 510 15.65 28.68 -20.29
C GLU A 510 16.28 29.81 -21.13
N LYS A 511 17.06 29.48 -22.17
CA LYS A 511 17.61 30.48 -23.11
C LYS A 511 16.53 31.16 -23.96
N ASN A 512 15.37 30.52 -24.16
CA ASN A 512 14.31 30.98 -25.04
C ASN A 512 13.10 31.63 -24.30
N ALA A 513 13.03 31.55 -22.96
CA ALA A 513 11.87 31.97 -22.17
C ALA A 513 12.05 33.32 -21.43
N ASN A 514 11.00 34.14 -21.39
CA ASN A 514 10.92 35.35 -20.55
C ASN A 514 10.70 34.97 -19.06
N GLU A 515 11.29 35.73 -18.12
CA GLU A 515 11.36 35.40 -16.67
C GLU A 515 10.04 34.94 -15.99
N LYS A 516 8.87 35.36 -16.49
CA LYS A 516 7.55 34.98 -15.93
C LYS A 516 7.06 33.60 -16.36
N SER A 517 7.43 33.09 -17.54
CA SER A 517 7.03 31.73 -17.99
C SER A 517 7.89 30.62 -17.37
N ILE A 518 9.09 30.96 -16.90
CA ILE A 518 10.04 30.05 -16.25
C ILE A 518 9.46 29.43 -14.96
N ARG A 519 8.59 30.14 -14.22
CA ARG A 519 7.97 29.63 -12.98
C ARG A 519 6.81 28.65 -13.20
N ALA A 520 6.16 28.66 -14.37
CA ALA A 520 5.02 27.79 -14.67
C ALA A 520 5.45 26.41 -15.21
N VAL A 521 6.57 26.35 -15.92
CA VAL A 521 7.11 25.11 -16.53
C VAL A 521 7.82 24.21 -15.50
N LYS A 522 8.31 24.78 -14.40
CA LYS A 522 9.15 24.08 -13.40
C LYS A 522 8.42 23.13 -12.44
N ARG A 523 7.12 22.84 -12.57
CA ARG A 523 6.42 21.96 -11.62
C ARG A 523 6.66 20.47 -11.92
N GLY A 524 7.77 19.91 -11.41
CA GLY A 524 7.92 18.50 -11.06
C GLY A 524 7.46 17.44 -12.07
N ALA A 525 7.50 17.73 -13.38
CA ALA A 525 7.11 16.79 -14.40
C ALA A 525 8.22 15.75 -14.58
N VAL A 526 7.85 14.47 -14.57
CA VAL A 526 8.76 13.37 -14.94
C VAL A 526 9.32 13.67 -16.34
N PRO A 527 10.64 13.55 -16.57
CA PRO A 527 11.22 13.75 -17.88
C PRO A 527 10.46 12.94 -18.94
N PRO A 528 10.00 13.56 -20.05
CA PRO A 528 9.18 12.91 -21.08
C PRO A 528 9.77 11.58 -21.61
N LEU A 529 11.10 11.47 -21.63
CA LEU A 529 11.82 10.27 -22.06
C LEU A 529 11.68 9.07 -21.12
N HIS A 530 11.46 9.26 -19.81
CA HIS A 530 11.24 8.14 -18.89
C HIS A 530 9.91 7.44 -19.16
N ALA A 531 8.86 8.18 -19.55
CA ALA A 531 7.59 7.57 -19.96
C ALA A 531 7.74 6.69 -21.22
N ILE A 532 8.69 7.03 -22.10
CA ILE A 532 9.04 6.20 -23.27
C ILE A 532 9.85 4.98 -22.85
N GLU A 533 10.83 5.15 -21.95
CA GLU A 533 11.61 4.05 -21.39
C GLU A 533 10.68 2.99 -20.76
N ASP A 534 9.74 3.42 -19.93
CA ASP A 534 8.75 2.55 -19.29
C ASP A 534 7.87 1.83 -20.33
N LEU A 535 7.47 2.51 -21.41
CA LEU A 535 6.67 1.91 -22.46
C LEU A 535 7.49 0.89 -23.26
N MET A 536 8.73 1.21 -23.60
CA MET A 536 9.62 0.29 -24.33
C MET A 536 9.93 -0.96 -23.51
N LEU A 537 10.14 -0.82 -22.20
CA LEU A 537 10.33 -1.95 -21.29
C LEU A 537 9.08 -2.82 -21.23
N ALA A 538 7.90 -2.20 -21.12
CA ALA A 538 6.62 -2.91 -21.11
C ALA A 538 6.35 -3.65 -22.44
N LEU A 539 6.73 -3.06 -23.58
CA LEU A 539 6.62 -3.69 -24.90
C LEU A 539 7.66 -4.80 -25.12
N ALA A 540 8.89 -4.63 -24.65
CA ALA A 540 9.95 -5.63 -24.76
C ALA A 540 9.70 -6.86 -23.89
N GLY A 541 9.14 -6.65 -22.69
CA GLY A 541 8.71 -7.72 -21.78
C GLY A 541 7.27 -8.19 -22.02
N ALA A 542 6.63 -7.78 -23.12
CA ALA A 542 5.23 -8.09 -23.34
C ALA A 542 4.99 -9.59 -23.50
N THR A 543 4.30 -10.17 -22.51
CA THR A 543 3.75 -11.53 -22.60
C THR A 543 2.45 -11.55 -23.41
N GLU A 544 1.96 -12.73 -23.77
CA GLU A 544 0.65 -12.93 -24.44
C GLU A 544 -0.52 -12.24 -23.71
N ASP A 545 -0.39 -12.05 -22.39
CA ASP A 545 -1.38 -11.44 -21.51
C ASP A 545 -1.41 -9.90 -21.56
N GLY A 546 -0.46 -9.25 -22.26
CA GLY A 546 -0.37 -7.79 -22.37
C GLY A 546 -1.35 -7.22 -23.41
N ARG A 547 -2.01 -6.11 -23.11
CA ARG A 547 -2.87 -5.36 -24.04
C ARG A 547 -2.46 -3.90 -24.13
N ILE A 548 -2.57 -3.35 -25.33
CA ILE A 548 -2.36 -1.93 -25.62
C ILE A 548 -3.71 -1.33 -25.96
N ILE A 549 -4.08 -0.28 -25.25
CA ILE A 549 -5.35 0.42 -25.42
C ILE A 549 -5.02 1.81 -25.94
N LEU A 550 -5.57 2.14 -27.10
CA LEU A 550 -5.57 3.48 -27.66
C LEU A 550 -6.90 4.14 -27.33
N SER A 551 -6.88 5.31 -26.71
CA SER A 551 -8.11 6.04 -26.37
C SER A 551 -7.99 7.53 -26.65
N LEU A 552 -9.09 8.12 -27.10
CA LEU A 552 -9.25 9.57 -27.18
C LEU A 552 -9.76 10.12 -25.85
N PHE A 553 -9.04 11.09 -25.28
CA PHE A 553 -9.43 11.81 -24.07
C PHE A 553 -9.37 13.32 -24.31
N GLY A 554 -10.16 14.10 -23.57
CA GLY A 554 -10.27 15.56 -23.74
C GLY A 554 -11.66 16.02 -24.21
N LYS A 555 -11.85 17.34 -24.28
CA LYS A 555 -13.11 17.95 -24.77
C LYS A 555 -13.19 17.81 -26.29
N LYS A 556 -14.42 17.76 -26.84
CA LYS A 556 -14.64 17.76 -28.30
C LYS A 556 -13.90 18.95 -28.94
N GLY A 557 -12.93 18.67 -29.82
CA GLY A 557 -12.06 19.67 -30.46
C GLY A 557 -10.62 19.70 -29.94
N GLU A 558 -10.39 19.28 -28.69
CA GLU A 558 -9.06 19.18 -28.04
C GLU A 558 -8.72 17.72 -27.70
N GLU A 559 -9.28 16.75 -28.43
CA GLU A 559 -9.10 15.33 -28.13
C GLU A 559 -7.64 14.90 -28.39
N GLU A 560 -6.99 14.38 -27.36
CA GLU A 560 -5.64 13.83 -27.38
C GLU A 560 -5.68 12.29 -27.38
N VAL A 561 -4.66 11.66 -27.96
CA VAL A 561 -4.50 10.20 -27.96
C VAL A 561 -3.66 9.79 -26.76
N GLU A 562 -4.17 8.85 -25.98
CA GLU A 562 -3.43 8.12 -24.96
C GLU A 562 -3.16 6.69 -25.44
N VAL A 563 -1.91 6.24 -25.25
CA VAL A 563 -1.50 4.84 -25.36
C VAL A 563 -1.33 4.31 -23.95
N LYS A 564 -2.09 3.26 -23.62
CA LYS A 564 -2.01 2.58 -22.34
C LYS A 564 -1.63 1.12 -22.55
N TYR A 565 -0.50 0.72 -22.01
CA TYR A 565 -0.14 -0.69 -21.88
C TYR A 565 -0.64 -1.21 -20.53
N GLN A 566 -1.28 -2.38 -20.52
CA GLN A 566 -1.73 -3.03 -19.30
C GLN A 566 -1.58 -4.55 -19.41
N LEU A 567 -0.96 -5.15 -18.40
CA LEU A 567 -0.94 -6.60 -18.23
C LEU A 567 -2.27 -7.06 -17.62
N LEU A 568 -2.88 -8.12 -18.18
CA LEU A 568 -4.12 -8.67 -17.65
C LEU A 568 -3.89 -9.69 -16.51
N ASN A 569 -2.70 -10.30 -16.48
CA ASN A 569 -2.31 -11.31 -15.51
C ASN A 569 -1.49 -10.72 -14.35
N PRO A 570 -2.01 -10.70 -13.11
CA PRO A 570 -1.27 -10.19 -11.96
C PRO A 570 -0.26 -11.19 -11.36
N SER A 571 -0.35 -12.48 -11.69
CA SER A 571 0.42 -13.55 -11.06
C SER A 571 1.95 -13.44 -11.26
N PRO A 572 2.49 -13.16 -12.47
CA PRO A 572 3.93 -13.18 -12.71
C PRO A 572 4.74 -12.25 -11.80
N HIS A 573 4.25 -11.02 -11.56
CA HIS A 573 4.92 -10.06 -10.70
C HIS A 573 4.92 -10.45 -9.21
N PHE A 574 3.97 -11.29 -8.80
CA PHE A 574 3.86 -11.76 -7.42
C PHE A 574 4.54 -13.13 -7.21
N LYS A 575 4.78 -13.86 -8.29
CA LYS A 575 5.34 -15.21 -8.27
C LYS A 575 6.69 -15.27 -7.56
N ASP A 576 7.61 -14.38 -7.91
CA ASP A 576 8.94 -14.28 -7.31
C ASP A 576 8.88 -14.14 -5.78
N VAL A 577 7.97 -13.27 -5.30
CA VAL A 577 7.77 -13.02 -3.86
C VAL A 577 7.31 -14.28 -3.14
N VAL A 578 6.47 -15.10 -3.79
CA VAL A 578 5.88 -16.30 -3.20
C VAL A 578 6.84 -17.50 -3.26
N GLU A 579 7.66 -17.60 -4.29
CA GLU A 579 8.63 -18.69 -4.45
C GLU A 579 9.87 -18.52 -3.56
N GLU A 580 10.37 -17.29 -3.41
CA GLU A 580 11.54 -16.99 -2.57
C GLU A 580 11.23 -17.03 -1.06
N ALA A 581 10.04 -16.54 -0.68
CA ALA A 581 9.64 -16.44 0.73
C ALA A 581 9.40 -17.80 1.38
N ARG A 582 9.67 -17.87 2.69
CA ARG A 582 9.28 -19.02 3.52
C ARG A 582 7.76 -19.16 3.54
N ALA A 583 7.07 -18.10 3.92
CA ALA A 583 5.62 -18.06 4.06
C ALA A 583 5.09 -16.67 3.67
N VAL A 584 3.93 -16.64 3.02
CA VAL A 584 3.26 -15.41 2.60
C VAL A 584 1.87 -15.36 3.22
N ILE A 585 1.64 -14.35 4.07
CA ILE A 585 0.37 -14.12 4.76
C ILE A 585 -0.33 -12.94 4.08
N LEU A 586 -1.46 -13.20 3.43
CA LEU A 586 -2.34 -12.19 2.86
C LEU A 586 -3.48 -11.92 3.83
N ALA A 587 -3.44 -10.79 4.55
CA ALA A 587 -4.46 -10.43 5.52
C ALA A 587 -5.31 -9.26 5.02
N GLY A 588 -6.63 -9.33 5.21
CA GLY A 588 -7.53 -8.24 4.84
C GLY A 588 -8.89 -8.33 5.54
N GLY A 589 -9.55 -7.18 5.71
CA GLY A 589 -10.89 -7.13 6.32
C GLY A 589 -12.02 -7.65 5.43
N THR A 590 -11.79 -7.69 4.11
CA THR A 590 -12.80 -7.99 3.10
C THR A 590 -12.17 -8.82 1.97
N MET A 591 -11.62 -9.98 2.32
CA MET A 591 -10.98 -10.90 1.36
C MET A 591 -11.97 -11.82 0.65
N SER A 592 -13.25 -11.82 1.06
CA SER A 592 -14.29 -12.65 0.46
C SER A 592 -14.77 -12.10 -0.89
N PRO A 593 -14.88 -12.93 -1.96
CA PRO A 593 -14.58 -14.36 -1.97
C PRO A 593 -13.08 -14.66 -2.18
N ILE A 594 -12.54 -15.53 -1.31
CA ILE A 594 -11.12 -15.92 -1.31
C ILE A 594 -10.73 -16.66 -2.61
N SER A 595 -11.69 -17.34 -3.25
CA SER A 595 -11.50 -18.05 -4.52
C SER A 595 -10.96 -17.15 -5.63
N ASP A 596 -11.36 -15.87 -5.66
CA ASP A 596 -10.89 -14.92 -6.69
C ASP A 596 -9.39 -14.64 -6.56
N VAL A 597 -8.89 -14.56 -5.33
CA VAL A 597 -7.48 -14.33 -5.04
C VAL A 597 -6.67 -15.56 -5.44
N ILE A 598 -7.16 -16.75 -5.12
CA ILE A 598 -6.53 -18.03 -5.48
C ILE A 598 -6.47 -18.18 -7.01
N ASN A 599 -7.59 -17.98 -7.70
CA ASN A 599 -7.70 -18.18 -9.15
C ASN A 599 -6.92 -17.15 -9.97
N GLN A 600 -6.64 -15.95 -9.43
CA GLN A 600 -5.88 -14.92 -10.15
C GLN A 600 -4.39 -14.92 -9.81
N LEU A 601 -4.00 -15.25 -8.58
CA LEU A 601 -2.61 -15.15 -8.14
C LEU A 601 -1.89 -16.50 -8.03
N PHE A 602 -2.58 -17.58 -7.68
CA PHE A 602 -1.94 -18.80 -7.16
C PHE A 602 -2.26 -20.07 -7.94
N THR A 603 -2.74 -19.96 -9.18
CA THR A 603 -3.10 -21.12 -10.02
C THR A 603 -1.95 -22.07 -10.31
N TYR A 604 -0.70 -21.59 -10.23
CA TYR A 604 0.50 -22.39 -10.43
C TYR A 604 0.96 -23.13 -9.16
N LEU A 605 0.36 -22.86 -8.00
CA LEU A 605 0.74 -23.48 -6.73
C LEU A 605 -0.10 -24.72 -6.45
N PRO A 606 0.50 -25.76 -5.83
CA PRO A 606 -0.27 -26.91 -5.39
C PRO A 606 -1.27 -26.51 -4.29
N PRO A 607 -2.50 -27.05 -4.29
CA PRO A 607 -3.54 -26.71 -3.30
C PRO A 607 -3.07 -26.89 -1.86
N GLU A 608 -2.20 -27.87 -1.61
CA GLU A 608 -1.63 -28.14 -0.28
C GLU A 608 -0.82 -26.96 0.26
N ARG A 609 -0.20 -26.13 -0.59
CA ARG A 609 0.57 -24.95 -0.15
C ARG A 609 -0.33 -23.79 0.26
N ILE A 610 -1.62 -23.83 -0.09
CA ILE A 610 -2.57 -22.74 0.14
C ILE A 610 -3.46 -23.10 1.32
N THR A 611 -3.58 -22.18 2.27
CA THR A 611 -4.52 -22.29 3.39
C THR A 611 -5.35 -21.02 3.49
N ASN A 612 -6.54 -21.10 4.07
CA ASN A 612 -7.38 -19.93 4.32
C ASN A 612 -7.93 -19.96 5.74
N PHE A 613 -8.20 -18.76 6.27
CA PHE A 613 -8.81 -18.58 7.58
C PHE A 613 -9.74 -17.37 7.50
N SER A 614 -10.96 -17.52 8.02
CA SER A 614 -11.94 -16.42 8.06
C SER A 614 -12.41 -16.24 9.49
N CYS A 615 -12.15 -15.06 10.05
CA CYS A 615 -12.65 -14.67 11.35
C CYS A 615 -14.12 -14.26 11.23
N GLY A 616 -14.99 -14.83 12.05
CA GLY A 616 -16.28 -14.24 12.37
C GLY A 616 -16.16 -12.85 13.00
N HIS A 617 -17.29 -12.19 13.17
CA HIS A 617 -17.35 -10.86 13.79
C HIS A 617 -17.47 -10.98 15.31
N ILE A 618 -16.85 -10.06 16.06
CA ILE A 618 -16.85 -10.06 17.54
C ILE A 618 -18.11 -9.44 18.13
N ILE A 619 -19.00 -8.90 17.29
CA ILE A 619 -20.13 -8.10 17.77
C ILE A 619 -21.35 -8.97 17.95
N PRO A 620 -22.08 -8.82 19.06
CA PRO A 620 -23.35 -9.50 19.24
C PRO A 620 -24.33 -9.11 18.13
N SER A 621 -25.07 -10.09 17.56
CA SER A 621 -26.11 -9.80 16.55
C SER A 621 -27.15 -8.77 17.02
N SER A 622 -27.34 -8.60 18.33
CA SER A 622 -28.22 -7.55 18.89
C SER A 622 -27.73 -6.12 18.67
N ASN A 623 -26.44 -5.91 18.41
CA ASN A 623 -25.83 -4.60 18.20
C ASN A 623 -25.79 -4.19 16.72
N LEU A 624 -26.24 -5.07 15.83
CA LEU A 624 -26.20 -4.86 14.40
C LEU A 624 -27.60 -5.01 13.81
N LEU A 625 -28.07 -3.98 13.11
CA LEU A 625 -29.27 -4.11 12.27
C LEU A 625 -28.84 -4.11 10.80
N THR A 626 -28.88 -5.26 10.13
CA THR A 626 -28.67 -5.36 8.69
C THR A 626 -30.01 -5.46 7.97
N MET A 627 -30.27 -4.56 7.03
CA MET A 627 -31.53 -4.51 6.32
C MET A 627 -31.36 -4.14 4.85
N ALA A 628 -32.00 -4.88 3.96
CA ALA A 628 -32.13 -4.53 2.54
C ALA A 628 -33.53 -3.99 2.25
N LEU A 629 -33.62 -2.77 1.73
CA LEU A 629 -34.88 -2.14 1.34
C LEU A 629 -35.10 -2.27 -0.17
N THR A 630 -36.22 -2.85 -0.55
CA THR A 630 -36.55 -3.13 -1.97
C THR A 630 -37.50 -2.11 -2.59
N LYS A 631 -38.35 -1.47 -1.78
CA LYS A 631 -39.36 -0.50 -2.24
C LYS A 631 -39.34 0.78 -1.40
N GLY A 632 -39.59 1.91 -2.04
CA GLY A 632 -39.66 3.20 -1.39
C GLY A 632 -41.03 3.52 -0.76
N PRO A 633 -41.17 4.72 -0.13
CA PRO A 633 -42.39 5.12 0.57
C PRO A 633 -43.63 5.23 -0.33
N ARG A 634 -43.44 5.47 -1.63
CA ARG A 634 -44.53 5.56 -2.62
C ARG A 634 -44.83 4.21 -3.28
N GLY A 635 -44.12 3.15 -2.87
CA GLY A 635 -44.24 1.81 -3.43
C GLY A 635 -43.41 1.58 -4.70
N GLY A 636 -42.62 2.56 -5.14
CA GLY A 636 -41.72 2.40 -6.28
C GLY A 636 -40.56 1.45 -5.95
N GLU A 637 -40.07 0.74 -6.96
CA GLU A 637 -38.95 -0.19 -6.80
C GLU A 637 -37.63 0.58 -6.72
N LEU A 638 -36.83 0.31 -5.68
CA LEU A 638 -35.52 0.92 -5.50
C LEU A 638 -34.48 0.12 -6.31
N GLU A 639 -34.25 0.55 -7.56
CA GLU A 639 -33.25 -0.05 -8.44
C GLU A 639 -32.41 1.05 -9.12
N TYR A 640 -31.12 1.10 -8.77
CA TYR A 640 -30.22 2.18 -9.20
C TYR A 640 -29.29 1.74 -10.34
N LYS A 641 -29.85 1.18 -11.42
CA LYS A 641 -29.11 0.91 -12.67
C LYS A 641 -28.71 2.23 -13.34
N ALA A 642 -27.62 2.24 -14.10
CA ALA A 642 -27.08 3.47 -14.72
C ALA A 642 -28.14 4.30 -15.47
N GLY A 643 -29.04 3.67 -16.24
CA GLY A 643 -30.12 4.38 -16.94
C GLY A 643 -31.23 4.94 -16.04
N LYS A 644 -31.39 4.46 -14.80
CA LYS A 644 -32.37 4.93 -13.81
C LYS A 644 -31.78 5.91 -12.79
N GLN A 645 -30.46 6.05 -12.73
CA GLN A 645 -29.80 6.96 -11.78
C GLN A 645 -30.07 8.44 -12.08
N SER A 646 -30.42 8.78 -13.32
CA SER A 646 -30.83 10.13 -13.72
C SER A 646 -32.35 10.35 -13.68
N ASP A 647 -33.14 9.34 -13.30
CA ASP A 647 -34.60 9.47 -13.24
C ASP A 647 -35.01 10.32 -12.02
N PRO A 648 -35.68 11.47 -12.23
CA PRO A 648 -36.12 12.33 -11.15
C PRO A 648 -37.07 11.64 -10.15
N GLN A 649 -37.87 10.66 -10.59
CA GLN A 649 -38.80 9.95 -9.70
C GLN A 649 -38.04 9.07 -8.70
N VAL A 650 -37.03 8.34 -9.17
CA VAL A 650 -36.18 7.48 -8.34
C VAL A 650 -35.36 8.32 -7.35
N ILE A 651 -34.82 9.46 -7.77
CA ILE A 651 -34.10 10.40 -6.91
C ILE A 651 -35.02 11.02 -5.86
N ALA A 652 -36.24 11.39 -6.24
CA ALA A 652 -37.23 11.93 -5.31
C ALA A 652 -37.63 10.89 -4.25
N GLU A 653 -37.81 9.64 -4.64
CA GLU A 653 -38.14 8.55 -3.73
C GLU A 653 -36.98 8.24 -2.76
N LEU A 654 -35.74 8.22 -3.26
CA LEU A 654 -34.53 8.12 -2.43
C LEU A 654 -34.44 9.29 -1.42
N GLY A 655 -34.74 10.51 -1.86
CA GLY A 655 -34.77 11.68 -0.98
C GLY A 655 -35.76 11.54 0.17
N GLN A 656 -36.95 10.97 -0.08
CA GLN A 656 -37.94 10.69 0.96
C GLN A 656 -37.50 9.57 1.91
N VAL A 657 -36.86 8.51 1.40
CA VAL A 657 -36.28 7.43 2.24
C VAL A 657 -35.27 8.03 3.22
N ILE A 658 -34.30 8.78 2.71
CA ILE A 658 -33.24 9.39 3.51
C ILE A 658 -33.83 10.37 4.53
N LEU A 659 -34.81 11.19 4.14
CA LEU A 659 -35.44 12.16 5.04
C LEU A 659 -36.07 11.47 6.26
N ASN A 660 -36.84 10.41 6.04
CA ASN A 660 -37.45 9.64 7.12
C ASN A 660 -36.41 8.95 8.01
N PHE A 661 -35.31 8.49 7.42
CA PHE A 661 -34.20 7.91 8.18
C PHE A 661 -33.50 8.96 9.04
N THR A 662 -33.32 10.20 8.56
CA THR A 662 -32.76 11.28 9.39
C THR A 662 -33.57 11.59 10.64
N HIS A 663 -34.88 11.31 10.65
CA HIS A 663 -35.75 11.48 11.82
C HIS A 663 -35.54 10.40 12.88
N THR A 664 -35.17 9.20 12.47
CA THR A 664 -35.08 8.02 13.35
C THR A 664 -33.66 7.82 13.88
N ILE A 665 -32.65 8.07 13.03
CA ILE A 665 -31.25 7.74 13.29
C ILE A 665 -30.58 8.86 14.11
N PRO A 666 -30.02 8.56 15.30
CA PRO A 666 -29.30 9.54 16.11
C PRO A 666 -27.90 9.86 15.52
N ALA A 667 -27.29 10.94 16.00
CA ALA A 667 -25.90 11.30 15.71
C ALA A 667 -25.53 11.28 14.20
N GLY A 668 -24.44 10.61 13.83
CA GLY A 668 -23.92 10.53 12.46
C GLY A 668 -24.60 9.47 11.59
N MET A 669 -24.98 9.87 10.38
CA MET A 669 -25.50 9.01 9.32
C MET A 669 -24.66 9.19 8.06
N ILE A 670 -24.18 8.08 7.48
CA ILE A 670 -23.36 8.11 6.26
C ILE A 670 -24.12 7.43 5.13
N VAL A 671 -24.17 8.08 3.97
CA VAL A 671 -24.84 7.58 2.78
C VAL A 671 -23.84 7.48 1.64
N PHE A 672 -23.56 6.24 1.22
CA PHE A 672 -22.65 5.92 0.15
C PHE A 672 -23.38 5.82 -1.19
N PHE A 673 -22.89 6.57 -2.18
CA PHE A 673 -23.35 6.55 -3.56
C PHE A 673 -22.38 5.75 -4.44
N PRO A 674 -22.86 5.14 -5.54
CA PRO A 674 -22.04 4.34 -6.44
C PRO A 674 -21.12 5.17 -7.35
N SER A 675 -21.40 6.47 -7.56
CA SER A 675 -20.56 7.37 -8.36
C SER A 675 -20.79 8.85 -8.01
N TYR A 676 -19.79 9.69 -8.28
CA TYR A 676 -19.90 11.16 -8.19
C TYR A 676 -20.97 11.71 -9.14
N ASN A 677 -21.10 11.16 -10.35
CA ASN A 677 -22.13 11.59 -11.29
C ASN A 677 -23.53 11.44 -10.68
N PHE A 678 -23.84 10.28 -10.09
CA PHE A 678 -25.14 10.08 -9.46
C PHE A 678 -25.33 10.97 -8.22
N LEU A 679 -24.30 11.13 -7.40
CA LEU A 679 -24.35 12.03 -6.24
C LEU A 679 -24.63 13.48 -6.64
N ASN A 680 -23.93 13.98 -7.66
CA ASN A 680 -24.08 15.36 -8.15
C ASN A 680 -25.48 15.57 -8.77
N THR A 681 -25.99 14.65 -9.58
CA THR A 681 -27.37 14.71 -10.11
C THR A 681 -28.41 14.70 -8.99
N ALA A 682 -28.24 13.84 -7.97
CA ALA A 682 -29.13 13.79 -6.83
C ALA A 682 -29.09 15.10 -6.02
N LYS A 683 -27.89 15.64 -5.77
CA LYS A 683 -27.68 16.92 -5.08
C LYS A 683 -28.36 18.09 -5.80
N GLU A 684 -28.21 18.18 -7.11
CA GLU A 684 -28.86 19.21 -7.93
C GLU A 684 -30.38 19.10 -7.85
N THR A 685 -30.92 17.89 -8.01
CA THR A 685 -32.36 17.63 -7.94
C THR A 685 -32.92 17.94 -6.55
N TRP A 686 -32.21 17.61 -5.47
CA TRP A 686 -32.64 17.92 -4.11
C TRP A 686 -32.53 19.41 -3.76
N LYS A 687 -31.62 20.13 -4.41
CA LYS A 687 -31.53 21.59 -4.31
C LYS A 687 -32.72 22.25 -5.00
N THR A 688 -33.10 21.82 -6.20
CA THR A 688 -34.24 22.39 -6.93
C THR A 688 -35.59 22.06 -6.29
N THR A 689 -35.74 20.86 -5.71
CA THR A 689 -36.97 20.42 -5.05
C THR A 689 -37.09 20.85 -3.57
N GLY A 690 -36.08 21.52 -3.01
CA GLY A 690 -36.06 21.96 -1.60
C GLY A 690 -35.90 20.82 -0.57
N VAL A 691 -35.59 19.60 -1.00
CA VAL A 691 -35.35 18.46 -0.10
C VAL A 691 -34.06 18.64 0.70
N LEU A 692 -33.04 19.28 0.11
CA LEU A 692 -31.77 19.53 0.77
C LEU A 692 -31.90 20.43 2.00
N GLU A 693 -32.78 21.42 1.97
CA GLU A 693 -33.09 22.28 3.11
C GLU A 693 -33.78 21.49 4.23
N LYS A 694 -34.65 20.55 3.87
CA LYS A 694 -35.29 19.64 4.83
C LYS A 694 -34.27 18.75 5.52
N PHE A 695 -33.24 18.26 4.81
CA PHE A 695 -32.13 17.55 5.44
C PHE A 695 -31.40 18.44 6.43
N ASN A 696 -30.99 19.65 6.03
CA ASN A 696 -30.28 20.61 6.87
C ASN A 696 -31.06 21.03 8.11
N SER A 697 -32.40 21.07 8.04
CA SER A 697 -33.25 21.35 9.21
C SER A 697 -33.17 20.29 10.32
N LYS A 698 -32.73 19.06 9.97
CA LYS A 698 -32.66 17.92 10.90
C LYS A 698 -31.22 17.54 11.24
N LYS A 699 -30.34 17.48 10.24
CA LYS A 699 -28.93 17.11 10.37
C LYS A 699 -28.09 18.01 9.47
N LYS A 700 -26.92 18.44 9.95
CA LYS A 700 -25.99 19.23 9.13
C LYS A 700 -25.46 18.35 7.99
N VAL A 701 -25.63 18.77 6.74
CA VAL A 701 -25.29 17.98 5.56
C VAL A 701 -23.87 18.29 5.07
N PHE A 702 -23.11 17.24 4.78
CA PHE A 702 -21.77 17.29 4.21
C PHE A 702 -21.71 16.41 2.95
N PHE A 703 -20.87 16.79 1.99
CA PHE A 703 -20.62 16.06 0.76
C PHE A 703 -19.12 15.81 0.62
N GLU A 704 -18.75 14.62 0.18
CA GLU A 704 -17.38 14.32 -0.20
C GLU A 704 -16.95 15.18 -1.40
N PRO A 705 -15.87 15.96 -1.28
CA PRO A 705 -15.32 16.72 -2.41
C PRO A 705 -14.57 15.78 -3.37
N GLU A 706 -14.60 16.10 -4.66
CA GLU A 706 -13.79 15.39 -5.66
C GLU A 706 -12.28 15.69 -5.51
N ASP A 707 -11.93 16.83 -4.91
CA ASP A 707 -10.54 17.19 -4.62
C ASP A 707 -10.03 16.56 -3.31
N ASN A 708 -8.98 15.74 -3.44
CA ASN A 708 -8.32 15.02 -2.37
C ASN A 708 -7.80 15.90 -1.21
N ALA A 709 -7.48 17.17 -1.47
CA ALA A 709 -6.97 18.10 -0.46
C ALA A 709 -8.07 18.55 0.52
N ALA A 710 -9.31 18.71 0.04
CA ALA A 710 -10.45 19.19 0.84
C ALA A 710 -11.16 18.07 1.62
N VAL A 711 -10.83 16.81 1.37
CA VAL A 711 -11.48 15.65 2.02
C VAL A 711 -11.23 15.65 3.54
N GLU A 712 -10.01 15.98 3.98
CA GLU A 712 -9.63 15.91 5.38
C GLU A 712 -10.28 17.01 6.22
N SER A 713 -10.37 18.24 5.70
CA SER A 713 -11.08 19.34 6.36
C SER A 713 -12.58 19.04 6.47
N THR A 714 -13.20 18.50 5.41
CA THR A 714 -14.63 18.11 5.43
C THR A 714 -14.92 17.06 6.50
N LEU A 715 -14.00 16.10 6.70
CA LEU A 715 -14.14 15.09 7.74
C LEU A 715 -14.02 15.68 9.15
N GLN A 716 -13.09 16.62 9.35
CA GLN A 716 -12.94 17.31 10.63
C GLN A 716 -14.22 18.10 10.97
N ASP A 717 -14.79 18.80 10.00
CA ASP A 717 -16.05 19.53 10.15
C ASP A 717 -17.23 18.61 10.44
N TYR A 718 -17.29 17.44 9.78
CA TYR A 718 -18.29 16.41 10.05
C TYR A 718 -18.17 15.88 11.48
N THR A 719 -16.95 15.52 11.89
CA THR A 719 -16.66 15.00 13.23
C THR A 719 -17.04 16.00 14.31
N ALA A 720 -16.69 17.28 14.12
CA ALA A 720 -17.07 18.36 15.02
C ALA A 720 -18.60 18.56 15.11
N ALA A 721 -19.31 18.45 13.98
CA ALA A 721 -20.77 18.56 13.96
C ALA A 721 -21.48 17.41 14.69
N VAL A 722 -20.91 16.20 14.66
CA VAL A 722 -21.42 15.06 15.43
C VAL A 722 -21.09 15.19 16.92
N GLN A 723 -19.85 15.53 17.26
CA GLN A 723 -19.36 15.56 18.65
C GLN A 723 -19.78 16.82 19.43
N GLY A 724 -20.05 17.95 18.75
CA GLY A 724 -20.56 19.18 19.35
C GLY A 724 -21.91 19.03 20.06
N GLN A 725 -22.54 17.86 19.96
CA GLN A 725 -23.72 17.45 20.74
C GLN A 725 -23.36 17.10 22.20
N ASN A 726 -22.18 16.53 22.47
CA ASN A 726 -21.82 15.97 23.79
C ASN A 726 -21.31 17.03 24.78
N GLN A 727 -20.69 18.13 24.31
CA GLN A 727 -20.22 19.20 25.20
C GLN A 727 -21.38 20.00 25.83
N ASN A 728 -22.52 20.11 25.15
CA ASN A 728 -23.67 20.86 25.65
C ASN A 728 -24.56 20.06 26.61
N GLN A 729 -24.42 18.73 26.73
CA GLN A 729 -25.19 17.96 27.72
C GLN A 729 -24.69 18.16 29.16
N ASN A 730 -23.41 18.47 29.37
CA ASN A 730 -22.87 18.76 30.71
C ASN A 730 -23.04 20.23 31.15
N GLN A 731 -23.62 21.11 30.31
CA GLN A 731 -23.89 22.52 30.65
C GLN A 731 -25.36 22.95 30.43
N ALA A 732 -26.25 22.05 29.99
CA ALA A 732 -27.66 22.37 29.72
C ALA A 732 -28.60 22.20 30.93
N ALA A 733 -28.19 22.65 32.11
CA ALA A 733 -29.10 22.84 33.25
C ALA A 733 -29.68 24.27 33.34
N ALA A 734 -29.26 25.22 32.49
CA ALA A 734 -29.75 26.60 32.57
C ALA A 734 -29.65 27.35 31.24
N SER A 735 -30.57 27.12 30.30
CA SER A 735 -31.12 28.19 29.45
C SER A 735 -32.24 27.69 28.55
N VAL A 736 -33.36 28.39 28.66
CA VAL A 736 -34.60 28.18 27.91
C VAL A 736 -34.43 28.69 26.49
N GLN A 737 -34.74 27.81 25.54
CA GLN A 737 -35.23 28.04 24.17
C GLN A 737 -34.68 29.25 23.39
N THR A 738 -33.91 28.99 22.33
CA THR A 738 -34.30 29.33 20.95
C THR A 738 -33.40 28.60 19.94
N ASN A 739 -34.03 28.15 18.85
CA ASN A 739 -33.50 27.55 17.63
C ASN A 739 -32.96 26.10 17.69
N SER A 740 -33.63 25.25 16.92
CA SER A 740 -33.38 23.83 16.72
C SER A 740 -31.99 23.58 16.14
N ASN A 741 -31.00 23.38 16.99
CA ASN A 741 -29.72 22.86 16.54
C ASN A 741 -29.93 21.45 15.93
N PRO A 742 -29.40 21.17 14.73
CA PRO A 742 -29.57 19.89 14.06
C PRO A 742 -29.06 18.74 14.94
N LYS A 743 -29.85 17.66 15.03
CA LYS A 743 -29.57 16.46 15.86
C LYS A 743 -28.59 15.52 15.14
N GLY A 744 -27.35 15.97 15.00
CA GLY A 744 -26.24 15.25 14.36
C GLY A 744 -25.96 15.68 12.92
N ALA A 745 -25.24 14.85 12.18
CA ALA A 745 -24.73 15.16 10.84
C ALA A 745 -25.04 14.05 9.83
N LEU A 746 -25.15 14.44 8.57
CA LEU A 746 -25.38 13.57 7.42
C LEU A 746 -24.21 13.74 6.45
N LEU A 747 -23.51 12.65 6.14
CA LEU A 747 -22.39 12.65 5.20
C LEU A 747 -22.75 11.86 3.95
N PHE A 748 -22.71 12.53 2.79
CA PHE A 748 -22.80 11.89 1.49
C PHE A 748 -21.41 11.62 0.94
N ALA A 749 -21.10 10.35 0.69
CA ALA A 749 -19.81 9.89 0.21
C ALA A 749 -19.96 8.95 -1.00
N VAL A 750 -18.87 8.67 -1.70
CA VAL A 750 -18.86 7.78 -2.87
C VAL A 750 -18.09 6.49 -2.57
N ILE A 751 -18.64 5.36 -3.00
CA ILE A 751 -17.98 4.05 -2.86
C ILE A 751 -16.75 4.00 -3.76
N GLY A 752 -15.61 3.59 -3.22
CA GLY A 752 -14.31 3.59 -3.90
C GLY A 752 -13.60 4.94 -3.91
N ALA A 753 -14.17 5.97 -3.29
CA ALA A 753 -13.49 7.26 -3.06
C ALA A 753 -12.71 7.28 -1.73
N LYS A 754 -11.96 8.35 -1.48
CA LYS A 754 -11.00 8.47 -0.37
C LYS A 754 -11.65 8.25 1.01
N LEU A 755 -12.86 8.78 1.24
CA LEU A 755 -13.57 8.58 2.52
C LEU A 755 -13.98 7.12 2.75
N SER A 756 -14.24 6.37 1.67
CA SER A 756 -14.66 4.97 1.70
C SER A 756 -13.50 3.95 1.74
N GLU A 757 -12.25 4.40 1.56
CA GLU A 757 -11.05 3.53 1.58
C GLU A 757 -10.15 3.75 2.81
N GLY A 758 -10.06 4.98 3.34
CA GLY A 758 -8.99 5.35 4.28
C GLY A 758 -9.42 5.67 5.72
N LEU A 759 -10.72 5.75 6.03
CA LEU A 759 -11.18 6.35 7.29
C LEU A 759 -12.01 5.42 8.17
N ASN A 760 -11.98 5.70 9.47
CA ASN A 760 -12.65 4.94 10.50
C ASN A 760 -13.75 5.78 11.17
N PHE A 761 -15.01 5.34 11.07
CA PHE A 761 -16.14 5.98 11.73
C PHE A 761 -16.45 5.21 13.01
N LYS A 762 -15.92 5.69 14.13
CA LYS A 762 -16.13 5.10 15.46
C LYS A 762 -17.40 5.65 16.10
N ASP A 763 -18.15 4.79 16.77
CA ASP A 763 -19.24 5.17 17.66
C ASP A 763 -20.27 6.10 16.98
N ASP A 764 -20.50 7.28 17.56
CA ASP A 764 -21.52 8.24 17.14
C ASP A 764 -21.25 8.83 15.75
N LEU A 765 -20.03 8.67 15.22
CA LEU A 765 -19.68 9.10 13.87
C LEU A 765 -20.45 8.33 12.79
N ALA A 766 -20.93 7.11 13.06
CA ALA A 766 -21.73 6.33 12.12
C ALA A 766 -22.70 5.37 12.81
N ARG A 767 -23.82 5.88 13.33
CA ARG A 767 -24.92 5.04 13.86
C ARG A 767 -25.73 4.38 12.76
N ALA A 768 -25.67 4.91 11.54
CA ALA A 768 -26.10 4.19 10.36
C ALA A 768 -25.18 4.41 9.17
N VAL A 769 -24.99 3.32 8.42
CA VAL A 769 -24.42 3.36 7.08
C VAL A 769 -25.48 2.91 6.09
N VAL A 770 -25.76 3.77 5.11
CA VAL A 770 -26.71 3.52 4.04
C VAL A 770 -25.94 3.38 2.74
N VAL A 771 -26.12 2.27 2.03
CA VAL A 771 -25.52 2.02 0.72
C VAL A 771 -26.59 2.16 -0.34
N VAL A 772 -26.46 3.15 -1.22
CA VAL A 772 -27.39 3.38 -2.32
C VAL A 772 -26.91 2.63 -3.55
N GLY A 773 -27.71 1.68 -4.03
CA GLY A 773 -27.39 0.93 -5.24
C GLY A 773 -26.18 0.01 -5.10
N LEU A 774 -25.62 -0.33 -6.25
CA LEU A 774 -24.45 -1.20 -6.40
C LEU A 774 -23.44 -0.51 -7.33
N PRO A 775 -22.17 -0.33 -6.92
CA PRO A 775 -21.12 0.35 -7.67
C PRO A 775 -20.55 -0.56 -8.77
N PHE A 776 -21.39 -0.93 -9.74
CA PHE A 776 -20.95 -1.72 -10.89
C PHE A 776 -20.06 -0.87 -11.81
N ALA A 777 -18.87 -1.39 -12.13
CA ALA A 777 -17.97 -0.75 -13.07
C ALA A 777 -18.59 -0.69 -14.47
N ASN A 778 -18.20 0.32 -15.25
CA ASN A 778 -18.74 0.50 -16.61
C ASN A 778 -18.25 -0.62 -17.54
N LEU A 779 -19.16 -1.46 -18.04
CA LEU A 779 -18.85 -2.51 -19.03
C LEU A 779 -18.37 -1.96 -20.38
N GLY A 780 -18.63 -0.69 -20.67
CA GLY A 780 -18.09 0.01 -21.83
C GLY A 780 -16.60 0.37 -21.72
N SER A 781 -15.97 0.18 -20.56
CA SER A 781 -14.52 0.38 -20.43
C SER A 781 -13.78 -0.73 -21.21
N PRO A 782 -12.86 -0.37 -22.12
CA PRO A 782 -12.10 -1.36 -22.88
C PRO A 782 -11.26 -2.25 -21.96
N GLU A 783 -10.70 -1.67 -20.89
CA GLU A 783 -9.88 -2.36 -19.88
C GLU A 783 -10.64 -3.48 -19.19
N LEU A 784 -11.85 -3.18 -18.71
CA LEU A 784 -12.66 -4.15 -18.01
C LEU A 784 -13.10 -5.25 -18.97
N ARG A 785 -13.52 -4.89 -20.19
CA ARG A 785 -13.95 -5.86 -21.19
C ARG A 785 -12.84 -6.85 -21.53
N GLU A 786 -11.61 -6.38 -21.73
CA GLU A 786 -10.47 -7.27 -21.99
C GLU A 786 -10.11 -8.13 -20.78
N ARG A 787 -10.18 -7.58 -19.57
CA ARG A 787 -9.97 -8.35 -18.35
C ARG A 787 -11.01 -9.47 -18.18
N LEU A 788 -12.28 -9.18 -18.48
CA LEU A 788 -13.36 -10.18 -18.44
C LEU A 788 -13.14 -11.27 -19.50
N LYS A 789 -12.70 -10.92 -20.72
CA LYS A 789 -12.32 -11.90 -21.74
C LYS A 789 -11.17 -12.79 -21.29
N TYR A 790 -10.15 -12.21 -20.67
CA TYR A 790 -8.98 -12.94 -20.18
C TYR A 790 -9.34 -13.95 -19.08
N VAL A 791 -10.14 -13.54 -18.11
CA VAL A 791 -10.59 -14.44 -17.02
C VAL A 791 -11.43 -15.60 -17.57
N LYS A 792 -12.25 -15.32 -18.59
CA LYS A 792 -13.01 -16.36 -19.28
C LYS A 792 -12.11 -17.35 -20.02
N TRP A 793 -11.09 -16.84 -20.72
CA TRP A 793 -10.07 -17.66 -21.36
C TRP A 793 -9.29 -18.53 -20.36
N LEU A 794 -8.92 -17.98 -19.19
CA LEU A 794 -8.29 -18.75 -18.12
C LEU A 794 -9.18 -19.89 -17.61
N GLU A 795 -10.48 -19.63 -17.40
CA GLU A 795 -11.45 -20.65 -16.98
C GLU A 795 -11.57 -21.78 -18.03
N GLU A 796 -11.51 -21.44 -19.32
CA GLU A 796 -11.54 -22.40 -20.42
C GLU A 796 -10.26 -23.24 -20.47
N LYS A 797 -9.08 -22.60 -20.37
CA LYS A 797 -7.79 -23.28 -20.34
C LYS A 797 -7.67 -24.26 -19.16
N GLN A 798 -8.09 -23.85 -17.97
CA GLN A 798 -8.11 -24.73 -16.80
C GLN A 798 -9.02 -25.95 -16.99
N LYS A 799 -10.18 -25.78 -17.65
CA LYS A 799 -11.06 -26.91 -17.97
C LYS A 799 -10.41 -27.87 -18.96
N GLU A 800 -9.60 -27.38 -19.89
CA GLU A 800 -8.88 -28.23 -20.84
C GLU A 800 -7.78 -29.03 -20.16
N ASP A 801 -7.00 -28.40 -19.26
CA ASP A 801 -5.94 -29.07 -18.52
C ASP A 801 -6.51 -30.14 -17.56
N VAL A 802 -7.59 -29.84 -16.84
CA VAL A 802 -8.24 -30.83 -15.95
C VAL A 802 -8.94 -31.96 -16.72
N LYS A 803 -9.49 -31.68 -17.91
CA LYS A 803 -10.04 -32.72 -18.79
C LYS A 803 -8.99 -33.73 -19.25
N ARG A 804 -7.72 -33.32 -19.38
CA ARG A 804 -6.60 -34.20 -19.74
C ARG A 804 -6.20 -35.12 -18.59
N GLU A 805 -6.35 -34.69 -17.35
CA GLU A 805 -5.94 -35.47 -16.17
C GLU A 805 -7.04 -36.37 -15.57
N ASN A 806 -8.33 -35.97 -15.57
CA ASN A 806 -9.37 -36.70 -14.82
C ASN A 806 -10.76 -36.80 -15.50
N GLY A 807 -10.83 -36.76 -16.83
CA GLY A 807 -12.09 -36.94 -17.55
C GLY A 807 -13.09 -35.78 -17.35
N VAL A 808 -14.23 -35.85 -18.05
CA VAL A 808 -15.13 -34.70 -18.25
C VAL A 808 -15.84 -34.27 -16.96
N LEU A 809 -15.39 -33.20 -16.32
CA LEU A 809 -16.17 -32.44 -15.34
C LEU A 809 -17.25 -31.62 -16.07
N LYS A 810 -18.51 -32.06 -15.97
CA LYS A 810 -19.67 -31.24 -16.35
C LYS A 810 -19.84 -30.13 -15.31
N LYS A 811 -20.09 -28.88 -15.75
CA LYS A 811 -20.47 -27.78 -14.83
C LYS A 811 -21.66 -28.25 -13.99
N ALA A 812 -21.58 -28.06 -12.67
CA ALA A 812 -22.75 -28.18 -11.82
C ALA A 812 -23.83 -27.20 -12.32
N PRO A 813 -25.09 -27.63 -12.48
CA PRO A 813 -26.15 -26.75 -12.96
C PRO A 813 -26.30 -25.54 -12.02
N GLY A 814 -26.16 -24.33 -12.57
CA GLY A 814 -26.28 -23.07 -11.82
C GLY A 814 -24.96 -22.31 -11.55
N MET A 815 -23.80 -22.86 -11.92
CA MET A 815 -22.51 -22.18 -11.73
C MET A 815 -22.33 -21.05 -12.76
N LYS A 816 -22.15 -19.81 -12.28
CA LYS A 816 -21.96 -18.61 -13.12
C LYS A 816 -20.65 -18.70 -13.94
N ASP A 817 -20.54 -17.85 -14.96
CA ASP A 817 -19.30 -17.63 -15.72
C ASP A 817 -18.29 -16.90 -14.79
N ALA A 818 -17.01 -17.32 -14.79
CA ALA A 818 -15.99 -16.72 -13.93
C ALA A 818 -15.84 -15.21 -14.19
N ALA A 819 -16.07 -14.76 -15.43
CA ALA A 819 -16.08 -13.34 -15.76
C ALA A 819 -17.27 -12.59 -15.10
N ALA A 820 -18.47 -13.17 -15.12
CA ALA A 820 -19.63 -12.58 -14.47
C ALA A 820 -19.46 -12.56 -12.95
N GLU A 821 -18.83 -13.60 -12.40
CA GLU A 821 -18.49 -13.67 -10.99
C GLU A 821 -17.48 -12.60 -10.57
N LEU A 822 -16.38 -12.43 -11.31
CA LEU A 822 -15.39 -11.36 -11.08
C LEU A 822 -16.06 -9.97 -11.11
N TYR A 823 -16.93 -9.72 -12.09
CA TYR A 823 -17.62 -8.43 -12.22
C TYR A 823 -18.50 -8.12 -11.00
N GLU A 824 -19.24 -9.11 -10.50
CA GLU A 824 -20.02 -8.98 -9.27
C GLU A 824 -19.13 -8.85 -8.02
N ASN A 825 -18.01 -9.57 -7.95
CA ASN A 825 -17.10 -9.54 -6.80
C ASN A 825 -16.37 -8.21 -6.69
N MET A 826 -15.95 -7.61 -7.81
CA MET A 826 -15.42 -6.24 -7.83
C MET A 826 -16.39 -5.23 -7.21
N CYS A 827 -17.68 -5.36 -7.54
CA CYS A 827 -18.73 -4.51 -6.99
C CYS A 827 -18.90 -4.73 -5.47
N MET A 828 -19.01 -5.99 -5.05
CA MET A 828 -19.24 -6.35 -3.65
C MET A 828 -18.04 -6.06 -2.75
N ASN A 829 -16.82 -6.19 -3.25
CA ASN A 829 -15.62 -5.82 -2.49
C ASN A 829 -15.64 -4.35 -2.09
N ALA A 830 -16.01 -3.45 -3.01
CA ALA A 830 -16.11 -2.03 -2.72
C ALA A 830 -17.24 -1.70 -1.72
N VAL A 831 -18.38 -2.40 -1.84
CA VAL A 831 -19.50 -2.29 -0.89
C VAL A 831 -19.09 -2.77 0.51
N ASN A 832 -18.49 -3.96 0.60
CA ASN A 832 -18.07 -4.58 1.86
C ASN A 832 -17.02 -3.72 2.58
N GLN A 833 -16.09 -3.11 1.84
CA GLN A 833 -15.10 -2.17 2.40
C GLN A 833 -15.76 -0.93 2.99
N SER A 834 -16.80 -0.40 2.33
CA SER A 834 -17.52 0.78 2.81
C SER A 834 -18.32 0.47 4.07
N ILE A 835 -18.98 -0.69 4.11
CA ILE A 835 -19.83 -1.14 5.22
C ILE A 835 -19.01 -1.49 6.46
N GLY A 836 -17.87 -2.18 6.29
CA GLY A 836 -17.00 -2.61 7.39
C GLY A 836 -16.37 -1.48 8.20
N ARG A 837 -16.68 -0.21 7.89
CA ARG A 837 -16.08 0.95 8.57
C ARG A 837 -16.84 1.44 9.79
N ALA A 838 -18.13 1.15 9.87
CA ALA A 838 -19.05 1.65 10.89
C ALA A 838 -18.85 1.00 12.26
N ILE A 839 -18.10 -0.09 12.31
CA ILE A 839 -18.08 -1.00 13.43
C ILE A 839 -16.64 -1.27 13.85
N ARG A 840 -16.30 -1.08 15.13
CA ARG A 840 -14.89 -1.11 15.56
C ARG A 840 -14.54 -1.90 16.80
N HIS A 841 -15.46 -2.12 17.73
CA HIS A 841 -15.21 -2.91 18.92
C HIS A 841 -16.46 -3.64 19.37
N GLN A 842 -16.31 -4.61 20.28
CA GLN A 842 -17.40 -5.47 20.74
C GLN A 842 -18.64 -4.69 21.23
N GLY A 843 -18.43 -3.57 21.93
CA GLY A 843 -19.52 -2.72 22.43
C GLY A 843 -20.16 -1.76 21.42
N ASP A 844 -19.66 -1.71 20.17
CA ASP A 844 -20.17 -0.77 19.17
C ASP A 844 -21.48 -1.28 18.56
N TRP A 845 -22.27 -0.38 17.98
CA TRP A 845 -23.56 -0.72 17.38
C TRP A 845 -23.91 0.25 16.25
N ALA A 846 -24.47 -0.29 15.17
CA ALA A 846 -24.85 0.46 13.99
C ALA A 846 -25.96 -0.24 13.19
N ALA A 847 -26.71 0.53 12.41
CA ALA A 847 -27.60 -0.02 11.38
C ALA A 847 -26.95 0.05 9.99
N LEU A 848 -26.93 -1.06 9.28
CA LEU A 848 -26.47 -1.19 7.90
C LEU A 848 -27.68 -1.34 6.99
N ILE A 849 -27.93 -0.33 6.17
CA ILE A 849 -29.12 -0.25 5.32
C ILE A 849 -28.71 -0.29 3.85
N LEU A 850 -29.10 -1.34 3.14
CA LEU A 850 -28.80 -1.56 1.73
C LEU A 850 -30.01 -1.16 0.90
N LEU A 851 -29.90 -0.08 0.13
CA LEU A 851 -30.97 0.44 -0.72
C LEU A 851 -30.76 -0.05 -2.16
N ASP A 852 -31.18 -1.28 -2.45
CA ASP A 852 -31.35 -1.78 -3.82
C ASP A 852 -32.11 -3.12 -3.76
N ARG A 853 -33.07 -3.34 -4.65
CA ARG A 853 -33.76 -4.62 -4.77
C ARG A 853 -32.80 -5.79 -4.98
N ARG A 854 -31.68 -5.59 -5.69
CA ARG A 854 -30.76 -6.68 -6.06
C ARG A 854 -30.06 -7.32 -4.86
N TYR A 855 -29.96 -6.65 -3.71
CA TYR A 855 -29.46 -7.26 -2.47
C TYR A 855 -30.36 -8.39 -1.95
N SER A 856 -31.60 -8.52 -2.44
CA SER A 856 -32.49 -9.65 -2.14
C SER A 856 -32.27 -10.91 -3.00
N THR A 857 -31.34 -10.86 -3.95
CA THR A 857 -31.09 -11.93 -4.93
C THR A 857 -29.79 -12.71 -4.62
N ALA A 858 -29.17 -13.34 -5.63
CA ALA A 858 -27.89 -14.05 -5.52
C ALA A 858 -26.73 -13.16 -5.01
N ILE A 859 -26.89 -11.83 -4.99
CA ILE A 859 -25.91 -10.90 -4.40
C ILE A 859 -25.84 -11.05 -2.87
N LYS A 860 -26.90 -11.52 -2.22
CA LYS A 860 -26.93 -11.73 -0.75
C LYS A 860 -25.79 -12.65 -0.28
N SER A 861 -25.47 -13.70 -1.03
CA SER A 861 -24.42 -14.65 -0.65
C SER A 861 -23.00 -14.09 -0.77
N LYS A 862 -22.83 -12.90 -1.36
CA LYS A 862 -21.54 -12.21 -1.50
C LYS A 862 -21.28 -11.18 -0.39
N LEU A 863 -22.26 -10.96 0.48
CA LEU A 863 -22.03 -10.22 1.72
C LEU A 863 -21.19 -11.09 2.68
N PRO A 864 -20.36 -10.47 3.53
CA PRO A 864 -19.67 -11.18 4.61
C PRO A 864 -20.67 -11.97 5.44
N LYS A 865 -20.30 -13.17 5.89
CA LYS A 865 -21.21 -14.09 6.59
C LYS A 865 -21.95 -13.41 7.76
N TRP A 866 -21.23 -12.63 8.56
CA TRP A 866 -21.77 -11.89 9.70
C TRP A 866 -22.79 -10.79 9.34
N ILE A 867 -22.82 -10.32 8.08
CA ILE A 867 -23.85 -9.40 7.57
C ILE A 867 -24.98 -10.19 6.91
N GLY A 868 -24.60 -11.16 6.07
CA GLY A 868 -25.51 -11.88 5.19
C GLY A 868 -26.48 -12.82 5.91
N GLU A 869 -26.06 -13.44 7.02
CA GLU A 869 -26.87 -14.35 7.82
C GLU A 869 -28.08 -13.63 8.45
N ASP A 870 -27.84 -12.48 9.10
CA ASP A 870 -28.86 -11.70 9.81
C ASP A 870 -29.59 -10.66 8.92
N LEU A 871 -29.31 -10.61 7.61
CA LEU A 871 -29.88 -9.62 6.70
C LEU A 871 -31.42 -9.75 6.59
N LYS A 872 -32.12 -8.74 7.12
CA LYS A 872 -33.58 -8.61 6.99
C LYS A 872 -33.97 -7.98 5.65
N ILE A 873 -34.84 -8.62 4.88
CA ILE A 873 -35.34 -8.09 3.61
C ILE A 873 -36.67 -7.36 3.87
N ALA A 874 -36.66 -6.04 3.79
CA ALA A 874 -37.86 -5.22 3.92
C ALA A 874 -38.53 -5.07 2.55
N GLN A 875 -39.74 -5.66 2.42
CA GLN A 875 -40.54 -5.57 1.19
C GLN A 875 -41.39 -4.29 1.12
N SER A 876 -41.53 -3.60 2.24
CA SER A 876 -42.22 -2.30 2.32
C SER A 876 -41.42 -1.31 3.16
N PHE A 877 -41.59 -0.02 2.85
CA PHE A 877 -40.96 1.05 3.61
C PHE A 877 -41.43 1.10 5.08
N GLY A 878 -42.71 0.83 5.33
CA GLY A 878 -43.26 0.81 6.70
C GLY A 878 -42.61 -0.27 7.59
N GLN A 879 -42.33 -1.44 7.02
CA GLN A 879 -41.60 -2.50 7.71
C GLN A 879 -40.19 -2.04 8.10
N ALA A 880 -39.48 -1.37 7.19
CA ALA A 880 -38.13 -0.87 7.45
C ALA A 880 -38.09 0.16 8.59
N VAL A 881 -39.03 1.11 8.60
CA VAL A 881 -39.15 2.10 9.67
C VAL A 881 -39.48 1.44 11.02
N LYS A 882 -40.35 0.41 11.03
CA LYS A 882 -40.67 -0.35 12.24
C LYS A 882 -39.43 -1.02 12.82
N GLU A 883 -38.69 -1.76 12.01
CA GLU A 883 -37.46 -2.49 12.42
C GLU A 883 -36.40 -1.52 12.95
N MET A 884 -36.15 -0.41 12.25
CA MET A 884 -35.25 0.64 12.73
C MET A 884 -35.73 1.21 14.06
N GLY A 885 -37.01 1.55 14.19
CA GLY A 885 -37.57 2.09 15.42
C GLY A 885 -37.45 1.13 16.61
N VAL A 886 -37.58 -0.18 16.40
CA VAL A 886 -37.33 -1.19 17.44
C VAL A 886 -35.85 -1.23 17.82
N PHE A 887 -34.95 -1.30 16.83
CA PHE A 887 -33.51 -1.34 17.06
C PHE A 887 -33.02 -0.12 17.85
N TYR A 888 -33.29 1.10 17.38
CA TYR A 888 -32.82 2.32 18.07
C TYR A 888 -33.49 2.53 19.43
N ARG A 889 -34.70 2.02 19.67
CA ARG A 889 -35.30 2.03 21.02
C ARG A 889 -34.63 1.06 21.98
N SER A 890 -34.12 -0.07 21.49
CA SER A 890 -33.36 -1.02 22.32
C SER A 890 -31.95 -0.54 22.68
N LYS A 891 -31.46 0.53 22.04
CA LYS A 891 -30.13 1.12 22.25
C LYS A 891 -30.16 2.47 22.97
N ARG A 892 -31.36 3.00 23.22
CA ARG A 892 -31.60 4.12 24.15
C ARG A 892 -31.88 3.54 25.52
#